data_AF-A0A1I2UF24-F1
#
_entry.id   AF-A0A1I2UF24-F1
#
_cell.length_a   1.000
_cell.length_b   1.000
_cell.length_c   1.000
_cell.angle_alpha   90.00
_cell.angle_beta   90.00
_cell.angle_gamma   90.00
#
_symmetry.space_group_name_H-M   'P 1'
#
loop_
_entity.id
_entity.type
_entity.pdbx_description
1 polymer ?
#
loop_
_entity_poly.entity_id
_entity_poly.type
_entity_poly.pdbx_seq_one_letter_code
_entity_poly.pdbx_strand_id
1 'polypeptide(L)'
;MKPQITVLVNVLDYVDELEQNINMAIENGDLLLDKILEMPEIVAKIKENVLDSLFKDYAEFYENVLDSCSKNKSKEDIIQNYKEIYDTILLFKEKTYKLISEMSERYGHCPCCGNDTLYLPREQQNEQKTNKDVLVELQNKKYICTECGATDRERFIVTFLKKINLATTVEGTTVLQIAPSESIDKWIKKWCTLIRYDVLDSFKEENKLNENLENIKKILDKSYDVIICSKVSDSVKNDRRFIEEMKRILKDDGEIIFMASFGCNEVKTVKEILYVNELRKEYFDEKDFFDSGLSENSPLCVLTKTNDVELDKGYKPVINQDLCKNGPLVSVILPCYNHEKYVRRAIESVINQSYKNIEFIVCDDGSDDHTPDIMKEYSKYYAKEYYFKENLRARSEELSSVATGKYIALMHSDDVWEKDKLAIQVDYLEKHGGICLTWANYVDDDEEVIENAVFYKKNRSRIEWLKFLWFNGNCFCNPSLVMEREMFLEKQKHGYQCKQVPDFFKWIDFICKYDIHLITLPLTKMGVHYYGKNLNDSAPTEENWTRTYLEDGIVWMQVLEDMDDELFVQTFRDLFVRKDANTREELLCERYFMLLNNELLARKISAIYYMHRHGNDMNKCLIEKYGYTRIDFARDELEKSYAKFLKNEDFFIEKK
;
A
#
# COMPACT_ATOMS: atom_id res chain seq x y z
N MET A 1 -10.34 15.31 12.01
CA MET A 1 -10.17 14.65 13.33
C MET A 1 -10.74 13.26 13.25
N LYS A 2 -10.14 12.29 13.93
CA LYS A 2 -10.57 10.88 13.86
C LYS A 2 -11.92 10.68 14.58
N PRO A 3 -12.72 9.65 14.24
CA PRO A 3 -14.10 9.52 14.73
C PRO A 3 -14.24 9.54 16.26
N GLN A 4 -13.34 8.85 16.98
CA GLN A 4 -13.36 8.77 18.44
C GLN A 4 -13.05 10.12 19.12
N ILE A 5 -12.06 10.87 18.61
CA ILE A 5 -11.76 12.23 19.11
C ILE A 5 -12.92 13.18 18.78
N THR A 6 -13.56 13.01 17.63
CA THR A 6 -14.73 13.81 17.22
C THR A 6 -15.90 13.62 18.20
N VAL A 7 -16.13 12.38 18.69
CA VAL A 7 -17.13 12.13 19.74
C VAL A 7 -16.81 12.93 21.00
N LEU A 8 -15.55 12.95 21.46
CA LEU A 8 -15.17 13.69 22.65
C LEU A 8 -15.22 15.22 22.47
N VAL A 9 -14.91 15.72 21.27
CA VAL A 9 -15.09 17.15 20.95
C VAL A 9 -16.57 17.53 20.99
N ASN A 10 -17.45 16.70 20.45
CA ASN A 10 -18.90 16.93 20.57
C ASN A 10 -19.38 16.89 22.03
N VAL A 11 -18.76 16.07 22.88
CA VAL A 11 -19.03 16.07 24.33
C VAL A 11 -18.57 17.39 24.97
N LEU A 12 -17.42 17.94 24.58
CA LEU A 12 -16.98 19.25 25.07
C LEU A 12 -17.95 20.36 24.66
N ASP A 13 -18.42 20.37 23.41
CA ASP A 13 -19.40 21.35 22.95
C ASP A 13 -20.69 21.30 23.79
N TYR A 14 -21.15 20.09 24.11
CA TYR A 14 -22.29 19.88 25.00
C TYR A 14 -22.04 20.42 26.42
N VAL A 15 -20.86 20.14 26.98
CA VAL A 15 -20.47 20.58 28.34
C VAL A 15 -20.29 22.09 28.40
N ASP A 16 -19.77 22.71 27.34
CA ASP A 16 -19.65 24.17 27.22
C ASP A 16 -21.02 24.84 27.18
N GLU A 17 -21.97 24.26 26.46
CA GLU A 17 -23.36 24.72 26.46
C GLU A 17 -24.02 24.54 27.84
N LEU A 18 -23.70 23.45 28.54
CA LEU A 18 -24.17 23.18 29.90
C LEU A 18 -23.64 24.22 30.88
N GLU A 19 -22.35 24.54 30.84
CA GLU A 19 -21.71 25.57 31.67
C GLU A 19 -22.35 26.95 31.46
N GLN A 20 -22.61 27.33 30.21
CA GLN A 20 -23.29 28.60 29.88
C GLN A 20 -24.70 28.64 30.46
N ASN A 21 -25.44 27.52 30.37
CA ASN A 21 -26.81 27.43 30.87
C ASN A 21 -26.88 27.40 32.41
N ILE A 22 -25.89 26.86 33.12
CA ILE A 22 -25.85 26.89 34.59
C ILE A 22 -25.78 28.33 35.11
N ASN A 23 -25.05 29.22 34.44
CA ASN A 23 -25.01 30.64 34.82
C ASN A 23 -26.39 31.33 34.68
N MET A 24 -27.29 30.77 33.86
CA MET A 24 -28.68 31.24 33.67
C MET A 24 -29.72 30.46 34.50
N ALA A 25 -29.32 29.33 35.12
CA ALA A 25 -30.23 28.39 35.78
C ALA A 25 -30.87 28.91 37.08
N ILE A 26 -30.36 30.02 37.64
CA ILE A 26 -30.99 30.72 38.77
C ILE A 26 -32.39 31.25 38.38
N GLU A 27 -32.69 31.42 37.08
CA GLU A 27 -33.98 31.92 36.58
C GLU A 27 -34.83 30.87 35.82
N ASN A 28 -34.26 29.78 35.27
CA ASN A 28 -34.98 28.76 34.47
C ASN A 28 -34.46 27.31 34.67
N GLY A 29 -34.69 26.71 35.85
CA GLY A 29 -34.19 25.37 36.19
C GLY A 29 -34.72 24.17 35.38
N ASP A 30 -35.74 24.32 34.51
CA ASP A 30 -36.28 23.21 33.70
C ASP A 30 -35.34 22.81 32.56
N LEU A 31 -34.66 23.79 31.94
CA LEU A 31 -33.71 23.55 30.84
C LEU A 31 -32.44 22.82 31.32
N LEU A 32 -32.07 23.00 32.59
CA LEU A 32 -30.87 22.40 33.18
C LEU A 32 -31.12 20.94 33.62
N LEU A 33 -32.35 20.63 34.03
CA LEU A 33 -32.73 19.28 34.45
C LEU A 33 -32.60 18.26 33.32
N ASP A 34 -33.14 18.58 32.14
CA ASP A 34 -33.06 17.68 30.97
C ASP A 34 -31.61 17.36 30.62
N LYS A 35 -30.73 18.37 30.64
CA LYS A 35 -29.32 18.18 30.33
C LYS A 35 -28.53 17.39 31.37
N ILE A 36 -28.86 17.53 32.65
CA ILE A 36 -28.24 16.73 33.73
C ILE A 36 -28.69 15.26 33.61
N LEU A 37 -29.94 15.01 33.20
CA LEU A 37 -30.47 13.66 32.99
C LEU A 37 -29.82 12.93 31.79
N GLU A 38 -29.25 13.64 30.83
CA GLU A 38 -28.50 13.08 29.69
C GLU A 38 -27.05 12.68 30.04
N MET A 39 -26.50 13.14 31.17
CA MET A 39 -25.11 12.88 31.57
C MET A 39 -24.74 11.38 31.66
N PRO A 40 -25.61 10.46 32.12
CA PRO A 40 -25.33 9.03 32.07
C PRO A 40 -25.08 8.48 30.67
N GLU A 41 -25.83 8.93 29.68
CA GLU A 41 -25.63 8.53 28.28
C GLU A 41 -24.34 9.11 27.71
N ILE A 42 -23.98 10.33 28.11
CA ILE A 42 -22.72 10.97 27.71
C ILE A 42 -21.52 10.21 28.28
N VAL A 43 -21.54 9.86 29.57
CA VAL A 43 -20.48 9.06 30.20
C VAL A 43 -20.38 7.67 29.56
N ALA A 44 -21.51 7.06 29.19
CA ALA A 44 -21.52 5.79 28.45
C ALA A 44 -20.86 5.96 27.06
N LYS A 45 -21.19 7.01 26.31
CA LYS A 45 -20.56 7.32 25.02
C LYS A 45 -19.06 7.55 25.15
N ILE A 46 -18.61 8.24 26.20
CA ILE A 46 -17.18 8.40 26.49
C ILE A 46 -16.54 7.03 26.72
N LYS A 47 -17.14 6.19 27.56
CA LYS A 47 -16.62 4.84 27.86
C LYS A 47 -16.56 3.94 26.61
N GLU A 48 -17.51 4.06 25.69
CA GLU A 48 -17.51 3.32 24.42
C GLU A 48 -16.45 3.79 23.43
N ASN A 49 -16.04 5.07 23.51
CA ASN A 49 -15.12 5.70 22.55
C ASN A 49 -13.70 5.91 23.11
N VAL A 50 -13.47 5.55 24.38
CA VAL A 50 -12.20 5.67 25.09
C VAL A 50 -11.74 4.29 25.51
N LEU A 51 -10.43 4.00 25.37
CA LEU A 51 -9.89 2.72 25.80
C LEU A 51 -10.10 2.47 27.29
N ASP A 52 -10.45 1.25 27.66
CA ASP A 52 -10.68 0.84 29.06
C ASP A 52 -9.52 1.19 30.00
N SER A 53 -8.27 1.06 29.53
CA SER A 53 -7.09 1.39 30.34
C SER A 53 -6.98 2.87 30.65
N LEU A 54 -7.27 3.73 29.66
CA LEU A 54 -7.30 5.18 29.84
C LEU A 54 -8.53 5.60 30.61
N PHE A 55 -9.69 5.01 30.34
CA PHE A 55 -10.94 5.30 31.06
C PHE A 55 -10.82 4.96 32.55
N LYS A 56 -10.11 3.88 32.92
CA LYS A 56 -9.85 3.50 34.32
C LYS A 56 -9.18 4.61 35.13
N ASP A 57 -8.27 5.38 34.54
CA ASP A 57 -7.61 6.53 35.20
C ASP A 57 -8.60 7.64 35.55
N TYR A 58 -9.78 7.65 34.90
CA TYR A 58 -10.86 8.62 35.07
C TYR A 58 -12.14 7.99 35.64
N ALA A 59 -12.16 6.69 35.93
CA ALA A 59 -13.39 5.97 36.27
C ALA A 59 -14.03 6.47 37.56
N GLU A 60 -13.22 6.67 38.61
CA GLU A 60 -13.68 7.25 39.89
C GLU A 60 -14.27 8.65 39.69
N PHE A 61 -13.67 9.45 38.79
CA PHE A 61 -14.19 10.77 38.46
C PHE A 61 -15.57 10.68 37.78
N TYR A 62 -15.72 9.83 36.76
CA TYR A 62 -16.99 9.67 36.08
C TYR A 62 -18.07 9.04 36.98
N GLU A 63 -17.72 8.13 37.90
CA GLU A 63 -18.64 7.61 38.91
C GLU A 63 -19.15 8.72 39.84
N ASN A 64 -18.28 9.63 40.29
CA ASN A 64 -18.68 10.78 41.11
C ASN A 64 -19.61 11.74 40.35
N VAL A 65 -19.39 11.94 39.05
CA VAL A 65 -20.28 12.74 38.18
C VAL A 65 -21.66 12.09 38.11
N LEU A 66 -21.73 10.77 37.90
CA LEU A 66 -22.99 10.04 37.85
C LEU A 66 -23.73 10.06 39.19
N ASP A 67 -23.02 9.90 40.30
CA ASP A 67 -23.60 9.99 41.64
C ASP A 67 -24.18 11.39 41.91
N SER A 68 -23.44 12.44 41.57
CA SER A 68 -23.93 13.83 41.66
C SER A 68 -25.17 14.07 40.80
N CYS A 69 -25.17 13.61 39.54
CA CYS A 69 -26.35 13.72 38.67
C CYS A 69 -27.55 12.95 39.22
N SER A 70 -27.33 11.77 39.82
CA SER A 70 -28.40 10.93 40.36
C SER A 70 -29.11 11.53 41.58
N LYS A 71 -28.46 12.45 42.30
CA LYS A 71 -29.01 13.19 43.44
C LYS A 71 -29.87 14.39 43.04
N ASN A 72 -29.85 14.77 41.77
CA ASN A 72 -30.51 15.97 41.25
C ASN A 72 -31.60 15.59 40.24
N LYS A 73 -32.78 15.21 40.75
CA LYS A 73 -33.90 14.68 39.93
C LYS A 73 -35.06 15.66 39.75
N SER A 74 -35.01 16.79 40.44
CA SER A 74 -36.02 17.84 40.37
C SER A 74 -35.37 19.20 40.24
N LYS A 75 -36.18 20.19 39.83
CA LYS A 75 -35.77 21.59 39.75
C LYS A 75 -35.31 22.13 41.12
N GLU A 76 -35.99 21.72 42.19
CA GLU A 76 -35.66 22.08 43.56
C GLU A 76 -34.29 21.54 43.98
N ASP A 77 -33.96 20.29 43.62
CA ASP A 77 -32.66 19.69 43.92
C ASP A 77 -31.52 20.47 43.22
N ILE A 78 -31.73 20.82 41.95
CA ILE A 78 -30.75 21.58 41.14
C ILE A 78 -30.48 22.96 41.74
N ILE A 79 -31.52 23.66 42.18
CA ILE A 79 -31.38 24.97 42.83
C ILE A 79 -30.64 24.83 44.17
N GLN A 80 -30.95 23.79 44.94
CA GLN A 80 -30.34 23.54 46.25
C GLN A 80 -28.86 23.13 46.16
N ASN A 81 -28.50 22.35 45.14
CA ASN A 81 -27.15 21.78 44.94
C ASN A 81 -26.36 22.50 43.83
N TYR A 82 -26.85 23.66 43.38
CA TYR A 82 -26.31 24.43 42.24
C TYR A 82 -24.78 24.50 42.20
N LYS A 83 -24.16 24.82 43.34
CA LYS A 83 -22.71 25.00 43.44
C LYS A 83 -21.95 23.69 43.21
N GLU A 84 -22.45 22.59 43.77
CA GLU A 84 -21.87 21.25 43.59
C GLU A 84 -21.96 20.79 42.13
N ILE A 85 -23.10 21.06 41.49
CA ILE A 85 -23.34 20.75 40.06
C ILE A 85 -22.38 21.56 39.19
N TYR A 86 -22.25 22.86 39.43
CA TYR A 86 -21.34 23.74 38.69
C TYR A 86 -19.88 23.29 38.81
N ASP A 87 -19.42 23.02 40.04
CA ASP A 87 -18.05 22.54 40.30
C ASP A 87 -17.80 21.18 39.62
N THR A 88 -18.80 20.28 39.60
CA THR A 88 -18.72 18.98 38.93
C THR A 88 -18.62 19.11 37.42
N ILE A 89 -19.35 20.06 36.82
CA ILE A 89 -19.37 20.29 35.36
C ILE A 89 -18.06 20.95 34.88
N LEU A 90 -17.53 21.90 35.66
CA LEU A 90 -16.19 22.44 35.40
C LEU A 90 -15.11 21.37 35.46
N LEU A 91 -15.16 20.50 36.47
CA LEU A 91 -14.23 19.39 36.60
C LEU A 91 -14.39 18.39 35.44
N PHE A 92 -15.63 18.13 34.99
CA PHE A 92 -15.91 17.30 33.82
C PHE A 92 -15.30 17.85 32.55
N LYS A 93 -15.45 19.14 32.32
CA LYS A 93 -14.81 19.85 31.21
C LYS A 93 -13.30 19.69 31.26
N GLU A 94 -12.66 20.00 32.39
CA GLU A 94 -11.21 19.87 32.56
C GLU A 94 -10.71 18.44 32.28
N LYS A 95 -11.38 17.43 32.85
CA LYS A 95 -11.00 16.02 32.66
C LYS A 95 -11.22 15.54 31.23
N THR A 96 -12.28 16.01 30.55
CA THR A 96 -12.55 15.69 29.15
C THR A 96 -11.49 16.32 28.23
N TYR A 97 -11.10 17.58 28.46
CA TYR A 97 -9.99 18.22 27.74
C TYR A 97 -8.68 17.45 27.91
N LYS A 98 -8.37 17.05 29.15
CA LYS A 98 -7.18 16.26 29.45
C LYS A 98 -7.23 14.90 28.75
N LEU A 99 -8.39 14.24 28.74
CA LEU A 99 -8.59 12.97 28.06
C LEU A 99 -8.41 13.09 26.53
N ILE A 100 -8.94 14.15 25.92
CA ILE A 100 -8.73 14.45 24.49
C ILE A 100 -7.26 14.70 24.19
N SER A 101 -6.56 15.46 25.03
CA SER A 101 -5.13 15.71 24.88
C SER A 101 -4.34 14.39 24.94
N GLU A 102 -4.61 13.56 25.96
CA GLU A 102 -3.94 12.27 26.13
C GLU A 102 -4.26 11.27 25.02
N MET A 103 -5.48 11.29 24.47
CA MET A 103 -5.83 10.48 23.30
C MET A 103 -5.16 10.98 22.04
N SER A 104 -5.10 12.30 21.85
CA SER A 104 -4.46 12.91 20.68
C SER A 104 -2.95 12.63 20.65
N GLU A 105 -2.30 12.62 21.82
CA GLU A 105 -0.88 12.26 21.96
C GLU A 105 -0.58 10.78 21.69
N ARG A 106 -1.56 9.90 21.90
CA ARG A 106 -1.37 8.44 21.78
C ARG A 106 -1.89 7.89 20.46
N TYR A 107 -2.70 8.64 19.72
CA TYR A 107 -3.22 8.21 18.43
C TYR A 107 -2.20 8.52 17.33
N GLY A 108 -1.81 7.50 16.56
CA GLY A 108 -0.95 7.70 15.39
C GLY A 108 -1.27 6.73 14.26
N HIS A 109 -0.52 6.88 13.17
CA HIS A 109 -0.50 5.93 12.06
C HIS A 109 0.74 5.03 12.20
N CYS A 110 0.55 3.72 12.41
CA CYS A 110 1.69 2.85 12.70
C CYS A 110 2.52 2.54 11.45
N PRO A 111 3.81 2.93 11.38
CA PRO A 111 4.63 2.69 10.19
C PRO A 111 4.87 1.20 9.92
N CYS A 112 4.78 0.34 10.94
CA CYS A 112 4.98 -1.11 10.82
C CYS A 112 3.80 -1.83 10.16
N CYS A 113 2.55 -1.50 10.53
CA CYS A 113 1.38 -2.19 9.97
C CYS A 113 0.60 -1.39 8.95
N GLY A 114 0.76 -0.06 8.91
CA GLY A 114 -0.01 0.84 8.06
C GLY A 114 -1.43 1.11 8.59
N ASN A 115 -1.71 0.76 9.85
CA ASN A 115 -3.01 1.00 10.47
C ASN A 115 -2.97 2.22 11.39
N ASP A 116 -4.05 2.96 11.36
CA ASP A 116 -4.41 3.90 12.41
C ASP A 116 -4.62 3.15 13.74
N THR A 117 -3.92 3.57 14.78
CA THR A 117 -3.87 2.84 16.06
C THR A 117 -3.74 3.81 17.24
N LEU A 118 -4.18 3.34 18.39
CA LEU A 118 -3.96 4.02 19.66
C LEU A 118 -2.82 3.32 20.40
N TYR A 119 -1.71 4.03 20.59
CA TYR A 119 -0.52 3.52 21.24
C TYR A 119 -0.75 3.35 22.75
N LEU A 120 -0.55 2.12 23.24
CA LEU A 120 -0.77 1.77 24.64
C LEU A 120 0.55 1.58 25.40
N PRO A 121 0.66 2.03 26.65
CA PRO A 121 1.79 1.69 27.50
C PRO A 121 1.92 0.16 27.61
N ARG A 122 3.14 -0.35 27.48
CA ARG A 122 3.42 -1.76 27.71
C ARG A 122 3.20 -2.07 29.20
N GLU A 123 2.19 -2.88 29.53
CA GLU A 123 2.00 -3.39 30.89
C GLU A 123 3.26 -4.15 31.33
N GLN A 124 3.85 -3.75 32.46
CA GLN A 124 5.01 -4.41 33.03
C GLN A 124 4.63 -5.82 33.49
N GLN A 125 4.85 -6.82 32.64
CA GLN A 125 4.76 -8.22 33.07
C GLN A 125 5.91 -8.52 34.05
N ASN A 126 5.58 -8.55 35.35
CA ASN A 126 6.27 -9.18 36.48
C ASN A 126 7.81 -9.18 36.50
N GLU A 127 8.42 -8.36 37.38
CA GLU A 127 9.60 -8.80 38.14
C GLU A 127 9.52 -8.36 39.62
N GLN A 128 9.37 -9.35 40.50
CA GLN A 128 9.84 -9.26 41.87
C GLN A 128 11.37 -9.02 41.86
N LYS A 129 11.86 -7.84 42.24
CA LYS A 129 12.86 -7.63 43.32
C LYS A 129 13.53 -6.25 43.32
N THR A 130 13.65 -5.78 44.57
CA THR A 130 14.65 -4.88 45.19
C THR A 130 14.61 -3.37 44.94
N ASN A 131 14.07 -2.71 45.98
CA ASN A 131 14.33 -1.35 46.45
C ASN A 131 15.72 -0.78 46.10
N LYS A 132 15.73 0.27 45.28
CA LYS A 132 16.15 1.66 45.56
C LYS A 132 16.47 2.32 44.22
N ASP A 133 15.46 2.85 43.53
CA ASP A 133 15.59 3.88 42.48
C ASP A 133 14.20 4.40 42.02
N VAL A 134 13.26 4.57 42.96
CA VAL A 134 11.87 5.00 42.70
C VAL A 134 11.75 6.52 42.45
N LEU A 135 12.75 7.15 41.83
CA LEU A 135 12.71 8.60 41.52
C LEU A 135 13.08 8.95 40.07
N VAL A 136 13.08 7.98 39.14
CA VAL A 136 13.26 8.23 37.68
C VAL A 136 12.11 7.66 36.83
N GLU A 137 11.03 7.19 37.45
CA GLU A 137 9.95 6.41 36.81
C GLU A 137 8.87 7.22 36.05
N LEU A 138 9.22 8.36 35.43
CA LEU A 138 8.30 9.10 34.54
C LEU A 138 8.79 9.25 33.09
N GLN A 139 9.96 8.73 32.71
CA GLN A 139 10.55 8.97 31.37
C GLN A 139 10.60 7.77 30.40
N ASN A 140 10.08 6.58 30.76
CA ASN A 140 10.15 5.37 29.93
C ASN A 140 8.81 4.64 29.75
N LYS A 141 7.74 5.35 29.37
CA LYS A 141 6.52 4.66 28.89
C LYS A 141 6.83 4.11 27.49
N LYS A 142 7.19 2.81 27.39
CA LYS A 142 7.31 2.14 26.09
C LYS A 142 5.91 1.89 25.56
N TYR A 143 5.52 2.54 24.47
CA TYR A 143 4.21 2.33 23.89
C TYR A 143 4.23 1.21 22.83
N ILE A 144 3.11 0.50 22.69
CA ILE A 144 2.92 -0.56 21.69
C ILE A 144 1.73 -0.22 20.80
N CYS A 145 1.84 -0.55 19.52
CA CYS A 145 0.71 -0.54 18.58
C CYS A 145 -0.27 -1.66 18.96
N THR A 146 -1.56 -1.35 19.08
CA THR A 146 -2.61 -2.34 19.38
C THR A 146 -2.83 -3.34 18.24
N GLU A 147 -2.51 -2.93 17.01
CA GLU A 147 -2.76 -3.73 15.81
C GLU A 147 -1.65 -4.76 15.55
N CYS A 148 -0.39 -4.38 15.74
CA CYS A 148 0.76 -5.24 15.39
C CYS A 148 1.76 -5.48 16.52
N GLY A 149 1.54 -4.92 17.71
CA GLY A 149 2.43 -5.06 18.86
C GLY A 149 3.75 -4.31 18.76
N ALA A 150 3.96 -3.53 17.69
CA ALA A 150 5.20 -2.80 17.45
C ALA A 150 5.46 -1.78 18.56
N THR A 151 6.62 -1.89 19.20
CA THR A 151 7.18 -0.92 20.13
C THR A 151 7.68 0.32 19.40
N ASP A 152 7.88 1.43 20.12
CA ASP A 152 8.46 2.67 19.60
C ASP A 152 9.77 2.40 18.83
N ARG A 153 10.57 1.44 19.31
CA ARG A 153 11.83 1.03 18.67
C ARG A 153 11.64 0.40 17.30
N GLU A 154 10.66 -0.47 17.19
CA GLU A 154 10.39 -1.17 15.94
C GLU A 154 9.78 -0.20 14.93
N ARG A 155 8.87 0.68 15.38
CA ARG A 155 8.29 1.73 14.54
C ARG A 155 9.35 2.67 14.01
N PHE A 156 10.33 3.07 14.83
CA PHE A 156 11.39 3.97 14.38
C PHE A 156 12.33 3.36 13.34
N ILE A 157 12.73 2.10 13.55
CA ILE A 157 13.52 1.39 12.55
C ILE A 157 12.74 1.32 11.23
N VAL A 158 11.46 0.95 11.26
CA VAL A 158 10.65 0.89 10.04
C VAL A 158 10.50 2.26 9.38
N THR A 159 10.32 3.34 10.12
CA THR A 159 10.30 4.71 9.56
C THR A 159 11.59 5.04 8.82
N PHE A 160 12.75 4.69 9.38
CA PHE A 160 14.02 4.85 8.67
C PHE A 160 14.10 3.96 7.41
N LEU A 161 13.70 2.68 7.51
CA LEU A 161 13.69 1.76 6.36
C LEU A 161 12.78 2.25 5.23
N LYS A 162 11.64 2.88 5.56
CA LYS A 162 10.76 3.57 4.60
C LYS A 162 11.47 4.76 3.97
N LYS A 163 12.10 5.62 4.76
CA LYS A 163 12.81 6.83 4.28
C LYS A 163 13.94 6.49 3.31
N ILE A 164 14.71 5.43 3.59
CA ILE A 164 15.75 4.94 2.67
C ILE A 164 15.20 4.11 1.50
N ASN A 165 13.88 4.06 1.33
CA ASN A 165 13.22 3.36 0.24
C ASN A 165 13.58 1.87 0.18
N LEU A 166 13.73 1.19 1.32
CA LEU A 166 14.14 -0.23 1.35
C LEU A 166 13.13 -1.12 0.61
N ALA A 167 11.83 -0.81 0.70
CA ALA A 167 10.78 -1.53 -0.02
C ALA A 167 10.92 -1.42 -1.56
N THR A 168 11.59 -0.36 -2.03
CA THR A 168 11.74 -0.02 -3.45
C THR A 168 13.18 0.03 -3.92
N THR A 169 14.07 -0.61 -3.16
CA THR A 169 15.47 -0.81 -3.52
C THR A 169 15.62 -1.77 -4.70
N VAL A 170 16.86 -1.89 -5.18
CA VAL A 170 17.24 -2.78 -6.28
C VAL A 170 16.96 -4.24 -5.93
N GLU A 171 16.52 -5.00 -6.93
CA GLU A 171 16.44 -6.45 -6.81
C GLU A 171 17.79 -7.04 -6.39
N GLY A 172 17.77 -7.88 -5.35
CA GLY A 172 18.98 -8.52 -4.81
C GLY A 172 19.70 -7.73 -3.73
N THR A 173 19.21 -6.56 -3.31
CA THR A 173 19.67 -5.93 -2.06
C THR A 173 19.59 -6.94 -0.92
N THR A 174 20.67 -7.07 -0.16
CA THR A 174 20.87 -8.11 0.86
C THR A 174 20.69 -7.51 2.26
N VAL A 175 19.76 -8.05 3.03
CA VAL A 175 19.40 -7.56 4.38
C VAL A 175 19.51 -8.68 5.40
N LEU A 176 20.20 -8.42 6.50
CA LEU A 176 20.29 -9.32 7.66
C LEU A 176 19.58 -8.71 8.86
N GLN A 177 18.60 -9.41 9.45
CA GLN A 177 18.06 -9.04 10.75
C GLN A 177 18.64 -9.91 11.87
N ILE A 178 19.26 -9.28 12.87
CA ILE A 178 19.81 -9.93 14.06
C ILE A 178 18.87 -9.67 15.24
N ALA A 179 18.57 -10.73 16.01
CA ALA A 179 17.59 -10.72 17.10
C ALA A 179 16.23 -10.19 16.60
N PRO A 180 15.54 -10.91 15.69
CA PRO A 180 14.43 -10.40 14.93
C PRO A 180 13.29 -9.88 15.80
N SER A 181 12.69 -8.80 15.33
CA SER A 181 11.40 -8.32 15.79
C SER A 181 10.32 -8.86 14.87
N GLU A 182 9.24 -9.41 15.44
CA GLU A 182 8.08 -9.85 14.67
C GLU A 182 7.47 -8.71 13.84
N SER A 183 7.44 -7.47 14.36
CA SER A 183 6.87 -6.33 13.65
C SER A 183 7.71 -5.89 12.46
N ILE A 184 9.04 -5.81 12.62
CA ILE A 184 9.96 -5.49 11.52
C ILE A 184 9.98 -6.65 10.50
N ASP A 185 10.00 -7.90 10.97
CA ASP A 185 10.01 -9.10 10.12
C ASP A 185 8.74 -9.16 9.24
N LYS A 186 7.56 -8.93 9.83
CA LYS A 186 6.29 -8.83 9.10
C LYS A 186 6.33 -7.69 8.08
N TRP A 187 6.84 -6.51 8.46
CA TRP A 187 6.93 -5.37 7.56
C TRP A 187 7.86 -5.67 6.37
N ILE A 188 9.06 -6.21 6.63
CA ILE A 188 10.02 -6.58 5.57
C ILE A 188 9.41 -7.62 4.64
N LYS A 189 8.86 -8.72 5.16
CA LYS A 189 8.25 -9.79 4.34
C LYS A 189 7.06 -9.29 3.53
N LYS A 190 6.30 -8.33 4.05
CA LYS A 190 5.14 -7.75 3.37
C LYS A 190 5.54 -6.78 2.26
N TRP A 191 6.50 -5.90 2.53
CA TRP A 191 6.77 -4.73 1.67
C TRP A 191 8.08 -4.81 0.89
N CYS A 192 9.10 -5.47 1.42
CA CYS A 192 10.41 -5.59 0.77
C CYS A 192 10.49 -6.90 -0.01
N THR A 193 9.70 -7.06 -1.06
CA THR A 193 9.59 -8.34 -1.78
C THR A 193 10.78 -8.64 -2.71
N LEU A 194 11.68 -7.67 -2.91
CA LEU A 194 12.81 -7.76 -3.85
C LEU A 194 14.17 -7.98 -3.20
N ILE A 195 14.23 -7.94 -1.87
CA ILE A 195 15.49 -8.09 -1.14
C ILE A 195 15.75 -9.57 -0.84
N ARG A 196 17.03 -9.94 -0.75
CA ARG A 196 17.42 -11.18 -0.05
C ARG A 196 17.41 -10.88 1.44
N TYR A 197 16.49 -11.50 2.15
CA TYR A 197 16.28 -11.24 3.57
C TYR A 197 16.62 -12.46 4.42
N ASP A 198 17.64 -12.32 5.25
CA ASP A 198 18.16 -13.35 6.15
C ASP A 198 17.94 -12.96 7.61
N VAL A 199 17.73 -13.95 8.49
CA VAL A 199 17.42 -13.72 9.91
C VAL A 199 18.31 -14.56 10.82
N LEU A 200 18.79 -13.96 11.92
CA LEU A 200 19.61 -14.61 12.95
C LEU A 200 19.00 -14.41 14.35
N ASP A 201 18.29 -15.43 14.87
CA ASP A 201 17.50 -15.36 16.14
C ASP A 201 18.24 -15.82 17.41
N SER A 202 19.55 -16.05 17.37
CA SER A 202 20.28 -16.58 18.52
C SER A 202 20.67 -15.53 19.59
N PHE A 203 20.36 -14.25 19.35
CA PHE A 203 20.72 -13.11 20.21
C PHE A 203 19.59 -12.72 21.17
N LYS A 204 19.36 -13.49 22.24
CA LYS A 204 18.40 -13.13 23.30
C LYS A 204 19.05 -12.77 24.65
N GLU A 205 20.32 -13.12 24.90
CA GLU A 205 21.00 -12.87 26.20
C GLU A 205 22.53 -12.70 26.04
N GLU A 206 23.17 -11.90 26.91
CA GLU A 206 24.65 -11.71 26.97
C GLU A 206 25.42 -13.04 27.08
N ASN A 207 24.84 -14.02 27.78
CA ASN A 207 25.45 -15.33 28.04
C ASN A 207 25.69 -16.17 26.78
N LYS A 208 25.08 -15.81 25.64
CA LYS A 208 25.22 -16.53 24.35
C LYS A 208 26.08 -15.80 23.33
N LEU A 209 26.74 -14.69 23.69
CA LEU A 209 27.51 -13.87 22.75
C LEU A 209 28.57 -14.67 21.97
N ASN A 210 29.26 -15.61 22.61
CA ASN A 210 30.27 -16.43 21.91
C ASN A 210 29.66 -17.37 20.86
N GLU A 211 28.56 -18.06 21.18
CA GLU A 211 27.83 -18.92 20.23
C GLU A 211 27.29 -18.10 19.04
N ASN A 212 26.81 -16.90 19.34
CA ASN A 212 26.33 -15.93 18.39
C ASN A 212 27.41 -15.43 17.42
N LEU A 213 28.61 -15.12 17.93
CA LEU A 213 29.76 -14.76 17.10
C LEU A 213 30.18 -15.90 16.19
N GLU A 214 30.14 -17.16 16.64
CA GLU A 214 30.44 -18.32 15.79
C GLU A 214 29.47 -18.48 14.62
N ASN A 215 28.21 -18.07 14.78
CA ASN A 215 27.27 -18.07 13.66
C ASN A 215 27.58 -16.96 12.64
N ILE A 216 27.99 -15.78 13.10
CA ILE A 216 28.37 -14.67 12.22
C ILE A 216 29.67 -14.98 11.46
N LYS A 217 30.64 -15.64 12.10
CA LYS A 217 31.91 -16.04 11.47
C LYS A 217 31.73 -16.96 10.26
N LYS A 218 30.60 -17.67 10.15
CA LYS A 218 30.27 -18.50 8.99
C LYS A 218 29.80 -17.69 7.77
N ILE A 219 29.41 -16.43 7.97
CA ILE A 219 28.97 -15.52 6.92
C ILE A 219 30.20 -14.98 6.18
N LEU A 220 30.15 -14.96 4.85
CA LEU A 220 31.22 -14.42 4.01
C LEU A 220 31.38 -12.90 4.17
N ASP A 221 32.59 -12.39 3.92
CA ASP A 221 32.87 -10.96 3.94
C ASP A 221 31.98 -10.20 2.93
N LYS A 222 31.56 -8.99 3.28
CA LYS A 222 30.76 -8.09 2.42
C LYS A 222 29.49 -8.73 1.84
N SER A 223 28.79 -9.51 2.66
CA SER A 223 27.56 -10.24 2.27
C SER A 223 26.27 -9.42 2.33
N TYR A 224 26.23 -8.29 3.06
CA TYR A 224 25.00 -7.56 3.36
C TYR A 224 25.10 -6.05 3.08
N ASP A 225 24.05 -5.49 2.48
CA ASP A 225 23.85 -4.05 2.26
C ASP A 225 23.31 -3.39 3.54
N VAL A 226 22.35 -4.05 4.21
CA VAL A 226 21.71 -3.54 5.43
C VAL A 226 21.72 -4.60 6.52
N ILE A 227 22.13 -4.23 7.73
CA ILE A 227 22.08 -5.09 8.91
C ILE A 227 21.20 -4.42 9.97
N ILE A 228 20.12 -5.08 10.39
CA ILE A 228 19.16 -4.56 11.34
C ILE A 228 19.31 -5.30 12.68
N CYS A 229 19.74 -4.58 13.72
CA CYS A 229 19.90 -5.12 15.07
C CYS A 229 18.68 -4.77 15.92
N SER A 230 17.64 -5.60 15.85
CA SER A 230 16.30 -5.26 16.37
C SER A 230 16.17 -5.38 17.88
N LYS A 231 16.58 -6.50 18.50
CA LYS A 231 16.43 -6.73 19.96
C LYS A 231 17.73 -7.02 20.70
N VAL A 232 18.86 -6.64 20.11
CA VAL A 232 20.19 -6.76 20.74
C VAL A 232 20.32 -5.77 21.92
N SER A 233 20.92 -6.22 23.04
CA SER A 233 21.23 -5.39 24.21
C SER A 233 22.35 -4.39 23.92
N ASP A 234 22.39 -3.27 24.65
CA ASP A 234 23.43 -2.24 24.43
C ASP A 234 24.83 -2.75 24.75
N SER A 235 24.97 -3.66 25.72
CA SER A 235 26.23 -4.33 26.03
C SER A 235 26.80 -5.15 24.86
N VAL A 236 25.96 -5.89 24.14
CA VAL A 236 26.39 -6.67 22.97
C VAL A 236 26.75 -5.75 21.81
N LYS A 237 26.01 -4.66 21.61
CA LYS A 237 26.35 -3.63 20.61
C LYS A 237 27.67 -2.92 20.91
N ASN A 238 28.12 -2.95 22.16
CA ASN A 238 29.38 -2.34 22.59
C ASN A 238 30.54 -3.34 22.64
N ASP A 239 30.33 -4.63 22.35
CA ASP A 239 31.40 -5.63 22.25
C ASP A 239 32.19 -5.44 20.96
N ARG A 240 33.50 -5.22 21.11
CA ARG A 240 34.42 -4.99 20.00
C ARG A 240 34.38 -6.09 18.93
N ARG A 241 34.35 -7.36 19.34
CA ARG A 241 34.39 -8.52 18.42
C ARG A 241 33.13 -8.57 17.59
N PHE A 242 31.98 -8.26 18.21
CA PHE A 242 30.71 -8.18 17.50
C PHE A 242 30.74 -7.09 16.43
N ILE A 243 31.23 -5.89 16.78
CA ILE A 243 31.30 -4.77 15.83
C ILE A 243 32.31 -5.02 14.70
N GLU A 244 33.46 -5.64 14.98
CA GLU A 244 34.43 -6.04 13.97
C GLU A 244 33.83 -7.04 12.97
N GLU A 245 33.07 -8.03 13.46
CA GLU A 245 32.39 -9.00 12.60
C GLU A 245 31.26 -8.35 11.78
N MET A 246 30.49 -7.43 12.36
CA MET A 246 29.49 -6.65 11.60
C MET A 246 30.15 -5.85 10.48
N LYS A 247 31.27 -5.16 10.76
CA LYS A 247 32.04 -4.44 9.74
C LYS A 247 32.55 -5.37 8.65
N ARG A 248 32.98 -6.59 9.00
CA ARG A 248 33.48 -7.59 8.04
C ARG A 248 32.39 -8.03 7.04
N ILE A 249 31.20 -8.34 7.53
CA ILE A 249 30.10 -8.85 6.69
C ILE A 249 29.32 -7.74 5.97
N LEU A 250 29.42 -6.49 6.43
CA LEU A 250 28.82 -5.34 5.76
C LEU A 250 29.54 -5.04 4.43
N LYS A 251 28.81 -4.63 3.39
CA LYS A 251 29.41 -4.08 2.16
C LYS A 251 30.07 -2.72 2.41
N ASP A 252 30.73 -2.16 1.40
CA ASP A 252 31.55 -0.95 1.59
C ASP A 252 30.71 0.31 1.83
N ASP A 253 29.56 0.39 1.19
CA ASP A 253 28.52 1.42 1.30
C ASP A 253 27.34 0.99 2.19
N GLY A 254 27.44 -0.16 2.86
CA GLY A 254 26.36 -0.72 3.67
C GLY A 254 26.14 -0.01 5.01
N GLU A 255 25.01 -0.30 5.63
CA GLU A 255 24.55 0.31 6.89
C GLU A 255 24.19 -0.73 7.97
N ILE A 256 24.53 -0.44 9.22
CA ILE A 256 24.06 -1.20 10.39
C ILE A 256 23.14 -0.31 11.21
N ILE A 257 21.92 -0.78 11.49
CA ILE A 257 20.84 0.00 12.09
C ILE A 257 20.49 -0.56 13.47
N PHE A 258 20.51 0.30 14.49
CA PHE A 258 19.96 -0.01 15.81
C PHE A 258 19.59 1.25 16.60
N MET A 259 18.81 1.08 17.65
CA MET A 259 18.59 2.11 18.66
C MET A 259 19.48 1.89 19.88
N ALA A 260 20.00 2.96 20.46
CA ALA A 260 20.73 2.95 21.73
C ALA A 260 19.93 3.70 22.81
N SER A 261 19.97 3.21 24.05
CA SER A 261 19.21 3.81 25.17
C SER A 261 19.78 5.16 25.62
N PHE A 262 21.05 5.41 25.33
CA PHE A 262 21.76 6.67 25.53
C PHE A 262 22.59 6.93 24.27
N GLY A 263 22.78 8.19 23.87
CA GLY A 263 23.46 8.54 22.62
C GLY A 263 24.74 7.73 22.39
N CYS A 264 24.91 7.18 21.19
CA CYS A 264 26.08 6.42 20.76
C CYS A 264 27.39 7.24 20.87
N ASN A 265 27.31 8.53 21.17
CA ASN A 265 28.43 9.39 21.50
C ASN A 265 29.34 8.91 22.64
N GLU A 266 28.88 8.03 23.53
CA GLU A 266 29.67 7.47 24.64
C GLU A 266 30.33 6.11 24.36
N VAL A 267 30.07 5.47 23.20
CA VAL A 267 30.66 4.15 22.88
C VAL A 267 31.97 4.30 22.10
N LYS A 268 33.06 4.56 22.84
CA LYS A 268 34.42 4.74 22.29
C LYS A 268 34.83 3.64 21.30
N THR A 269 34.50 2.39 21.59
CA THR A 269 34.84 1.22 20.76
C THR A 269 34.23 1.25 19.36
N VAL A 270 32.98 1.72 19.21
CA VAL A 270 32.29 1.74 17.91
C VAL A 270 32.92 2.81 17.00
N LYS A 271 33.18 4.01 17.55
CA LYS A 271 33.82 5.12 16.83
C LYS A 271 35.23 4.80 16.32
N GLU A 272 35.92 3.84 16.95
CA GLU A 272 37.23 3.36 16.48
C GLU A 272 37.12 2.46 15.24
N ILE A 273 35.95 1.85 15.00
CA ILE A 273 35.77 0.79 13.99
C ILE A 273 34.90 1.25 12.83
N LEU A 274 33.81 1.98 13.13
CA LEU A 274 32.81 2.46 12.20
C LEU A 274 32.48 3.93 12.49
N TYR A 275 31.91 4.61 11.50
CA TYR A 275 31.34 5.92 11.66
C TYR A 275 29.92 5.80 12.22
N VAL A 276 29.54 6.73 13.09
CA VAL A 276 28.27 6.73 13.82
C VAL A 276 27.44 7.92 13.35
N ASN A 277 26.27 7.65 12.78
CA ASN A 277 25.29 8.66 12.44
C ASN A 277 24.11 8.57 13.42
N GLU A 278 23.95 9.57 14.27
CA GLU A 278 22.81 9.67 15.19
C GLU A 278 21.67 10.45 14.51
N LEU A 279 20.58 9.75 14.18
CA LEU A 279 19.40 10.33 13.58
C LEU A 279 18.37 10.65 14.66
N ARG A 280 17.89 11.89 14.64
CA ARG A 280 16.94 12.49 15.60
C ARG A 280 15.79 13.14 14.83
N LYS A 281 14.89 13.85 15.53
CA LYS A 281 13.71 14.50 14.95
C LYS A 281 14.01 15.27 13.67
N GLU A 282 15.14 15.95 13.59
CA GLU A 282 15.54 16.78 12.45
C GLU A 282 15.77 15.98 11.16
N TYR A 283 16.00 14.67 11.25
CA TYR A 283 16.15 13.80 10.09
C TYR A 283 14.79 13.33 9.52
N PHE A 284 13.75 13.30 10.34
CA PHE A 284 12.44 12.75 9.97
C PHE A 284 11.43 13.89 9.77
N ASP A 285 10.48 13.68 8.88
CA ASP A 285 9.37 14.61 8.71
C ASP A 285 8.54 14.66 10.00
N GLU A 286 7.97 15.82 10.37
CA GLU A 286 7.31 15.99 11.68
C GLU A 286 6.20 14.96 11.90
N LYS A 287 5.47 14.64 10.84
CA LYS A 287 4.43 13.60 10.82
C LYS A 287 5.02 12.22 11.09
N ASP A 288 6.06 11.81 10.35
CA ASP A 288 6.71 10.50 10.52
C ASP A 288 7.32 10.32 11.93
N PHE A 289 7.87 11.40 12.47
CA PHE A 289 8.40 11.42 13.83
C PHE A 289 7.29 11.24 14.88
N PHE A 290 6.15 11.93 14.70
CA PHE A 290 5.00 11.79 15.58
C PHE A 290 4.36 10.40 15.48
N ASP A 291 4.13 9.92 14.26
CA ASP A 291 3.51 8.62 13.96
C ASP A 291 4.35 7.44 14.45
N SER A 292 5.67 7.58 14.55
CA SER A 292 6.53 6.57 15.16
C SER A 292 6.45 6.53 16.69
N GLY A 293 5.84 7.53 17.34
CA GLY A 293 5.65 7.62 18.80
C GLY A 293 6.97 7.81 19.55
N LEU A 294 7.87 8.63 18.99
CA LEU A 294 9.21 8.85 19.50
C LEU A 294 9.24 9.74 20.74
N SER A 295 10.24 9.50 21.60
CA SER A 295 10.69 10.50 22.58
C SER A 295 11.99 11.14 22.09
N GLU A 296 12.16 12.44 22.32
CA GLU A 296 13.36 13.20 21.91
C GLU A 296 14.69 12.65 22.47
N ASN A 297 14.60 11.71 23.42
CA ASN A 297 15.74 11.23 24.21
C ASN A 297 16.46 10.01 23.61
N SER A 298 15.92 9.31 22.60
CA SER A 298 16.52 8.10 22.02
C SER A 298 16.87 8.25 20.53
N PRO A 299 18.15 8.36 20.13
CA PRO A 299 18.53 8.44 18.72
C PRO A 299 18.54 7.06 18.03
N LEU A 300 18.28 7.05 16.72
CA LEU A 300 18.59 5.89 15.86
C LEU A 300 20.05 6.01 15.45
N CYS A 301 20.85 4.99 15.76
CA CYS A 301 22.24 4.93 15.33
C CYS A 301 22.33 4.13 14.03
N VAL A 302 22.88 4.78 12.99
CA VAL A 302 23.22 4.14 11.72
C VAL A 302 24.74 4.13 11.58
N LEU A 303 25.35 2.93 11.59
CA LEU A 303 26.79 2.78 11.46
C LEU A 303 27.19 2.50 10.02
N THR A 304 28.26 3.17 9.57
CA THR A 304 28.79 3.07 8.21
C THR A 304 30.31 2.88 8.21
N LYS A 305 30.87 2.35 7.12
CA LYS A 305 32.34 2.20 6.98
C LYS A 305 33.05 3.50 6.59
N THR A 306 32.32 4.44 6.00
CA THR A 306 32.81 5.76 5.59
C THR A 306 31.87 6.85 6.08
N ASN A 307 32.36 8.09 6.17
CA ASN A 307 31.54 9.26 6.50
C ASN A 307 30.78 9.82 5.28
N ASP A 308 31.15 9.42 4.07
CA ASP A 308 30.58 9.93 2.81
C ASP A 308 29.38 9.07 2.34
N VAL A 309 28.59 8.55 3.27
CA VAL A 309 27.38 7.79 2.95
C VAL A 309 26.18 8.74 3.00
N GLU A 310 25.59 9.05 1.84
CA GLU A 310 24.27 9.68 1.78
C GLU A 310 23.28 8.71 2.44
N LEU A 311 22.71 9.07 3.60
CA LEU A 311 21.73 8.21 4.29
C LEU A 311 20.33 8.34 3.68
N ASP A 312 20.10 9.36 2.87
CA ASP A 312 18.87 9.53 2.10
C ASP A 312 18.99 8.78 0.75
N LYS A 313 19.18 7.45 0.84
CA LYS A 313 19.43 6.55 -0.30
C LYS A 313 18.17 6.18 -1.06
N GLY A 314 17.36 7.16 -1.44
CA GLY A 314 16.42 6.92 -2.55
C GLY A 314 17.22 6.31 -3.70
N TYR A 315 16.82 5.14 -4.20
CA TYR A 315 17.49 4.53 -5.35
C TYR A 315 17.46 5.53 -6.51
N LYS A 316 18.64 5.97 -6.96
CA LYS A 316 18.80 6.88 -8.09
C LYS A 316 19.29 6.06 -9.29
N PRO A 317 18.44 5.72 -10.26
CA PRO A 317 18.87 5.03 -11.46
C PRO A 317 19.92 5.85 -12.20
N VAL A 318 20.95 5.18 -12.75
CA VAL A 318 21.96 5.84 -13.57
C VAL A 318 21.33 6.24 -14.90
N ILE A 319 21.17 7.55 -15.11
CA ILE A 319 20.54 8.07 -16.32
C ILE A 319 21.53 8.11 -17.48
N ASN A 320 21.19 7.44 -18.58
CA ASN A 320 21.95 7.49 -19.83
C ASN A 320 21.77 8.87 -20.50
N GLN A 321 22.74 9.76 -20.27
CA GLN A 321 22.71 11.15 -20.74
C GLN A 321 22.76 11.30 -22.27
N ASP A 322 23.39 10.35 -22.97
CA ASP A 322 23.43 10.36 -24.43
C ASP A 322 22.05 10.02 -25.00
N LEU A 323 21.43 8.97 -24.46
CA LEU A 323 20.08 8.56 -24.83
C LEU A 323 19.03 9.65 -24.53
N CYS A 324 19.18 10.40 -23.44
CA CYS A 324 18.29 11.54 -23.16
C CYS A 324 18.32 12.65 -24.23
N LYS A 325 19.45 12.80 -24.93
CA LYS A 325 19.68 13.83 -25.96
C LYS A 325 19.44 13.34 -27.38
N ASN A 326 19.88 12.12 -27.67
CA ASN A 326 19.99 11.56 -29.00
C ASN A 326 19.17 10.27 -29.18
N GLY A 327 18.40 9.86 -28.18
CA GLY A 327 17.60 8.66 -28.22
C GLY A 327 16.44 8.73 -29.22
N PRO A 328 15.77 7.60 -29.47
CA PRO A 328 14.65 7.50 -30.42
C PRO A 328 13.42 8.33 -29.99
N LEU A 329 12.62 8.76 -30.95
CA LEU A 329 11.41 9.54 -30.66
C LEU A 329 10.40 8.72 -29.84
N VAL A 330 9.90 9.29 -28.74
CA VAL A 330 8.81 8.72 -27.92
C VAL A 330 7.55 9.54 -28.13
N SER A 331 6.47 8.90 -28.58
CA SER A 331 5.15 9.52 -28.68
C SER A 331 4.39 9.33 -27.38
N VAL A 332 4.18 10.42 -26.64
CA VAL A 332 3.37 10.42 -25.42
C VAL A 332 1.93 10.76 -25.78
N ILE A 333 1.00 9.89 -25.42
CA ILE A 333 -0.44 10.03 -25.69
C ILE A 333 -1.16 10.38 -24.39
N LEU A 334 -1.87 11.50 -24.37
CA LEU A 334 -2.65 11.99 -23.23
C LEU A 334 -4.08 12.33 -23.65
N PRO A 335 -5.03 11.39 -23.52
CA PRO A 335 -6.45 11.72 -23.56
C PRO A 335 -6.89 12.35 -22.23
N CYS A 336 -7.73 13.37 -22.31
CA CYS A 336 -8.25 14.14 -21.19
C CYS A 336 -9.78 14.19 -21.26
N TYR A 337 -10.44 14.07 -20.10
CA TYR A 337 -11.87 14.31 -19.96
C TYR A 337 -12.20 14.72 -18.53
N ASN A 338 -12.73 15.93 -18.32
CA ASN A 338 -13.20 16.44 -17.02
C ASN A 338 -12.16 16.40 -15.87
N HIS A 339 -10.90 16.70 -16.16
CA HIS A 339 -9.78 16.66 -15.21
C HIS A 339 -9.19 18.05 -14.94
N GLU A 340 -9.99 19.12 -14.85
CA GLU A 340 -9.49 20.49 -14.65
C GLU A 340 -8.54 20.63 -13.44
N LYS A 341 -8.73 19.81 -12.41
CA LYS A 341 -7.90 19.77 -11.20
C LYS A 341 -6.53 19.13 -11.39
N TYR A 342 -6.40 18.22 -12.36
CA TYR A 342 -5.26 17.31 -12.45
C TYR A 342 -4.48 17.45 -13.77
N VAL A 343 -5.13 17.90 -14.84
CA VAL A 343 -4.55 17.92 -16.18
C VAL A 343 -3.27 18.77 -16.25
N ARG A 344 -3.19 19.86 -15.47
CA ARG A 344 -2.01 20.72 -15.39
C ARG A 344 -0.76 19.94 -14.95
N ARG A 345 -0.84 19.24 -13.81
CA ARG A 345 0.29 18.46 -13.28
C ARG A 345 0.64 17.28 -14.20
N ALA A 346 -0.35 16.65 -14.82
CA ALA A 346 -0.13 15.57 -15.78
C ALA A 346 0.70 16.06 -16.98
N ILE A 347 0.31 17.18 -17.61
CA ILE A 347 1.05 17.84 -18.69
C ILE A 347 2.46 18.22 -18.23
N GLU A 348 2.57 18.86 -17.07
CA GLU A 348 3.85 19.32 -16.53
C GLU A 348 4.82 18.16 -16.26
N SER A 349 4.33 16.99 -15.86
CA SER A 349 5.15 15.80 -15.64
C SER A 349 5.79 15.26 -16.94
N VAL A 350 5.11 15.44 -18.08
CA VAL A 350 5.61 15.03 -19.40
C VAL A 350 6.62 16.04 -19.95
N ILE A 351 6.31 17.34 -19.91
CA ILE A 351 7.22 18.38 -20.46
C ILE A 351 8.53 18.46 -19.66
N ASN A 352 8.50 18.10 -18.38
CA ASN A 352 9.65 18.17 -17.48
C ASN A 352 10.48 16.86 -17.45
N GLN A 353 10.14 15.85 -18.26
CA GLN A 353 10.94 14.63 -18.39
C GLN A 353 12.41 14.94 -18.71
N SER A 354 13.35 14.18 -18.15
CA SER A 354 14.78 14.31 -18.49
C SER A 354 15.09 13.88 -19.92
N TYR A 355 14.31 12.92 -20.45
CA TYR A 355 14.30 12.55 -21.85
C TYR A 355 13.65 13.63 -22.72
N LYS A 356 14.33 14.12 -23.77
CA LYS A 356 13.87 15.31 -24.52
C LYS A 356 13.27 15.03 -25.90
N ASN A 357 13.54 13.87 -26.50
CA ASN A 357 13.04 13.56 -27.84
C ASN A 357 11.59 13.01 -27.78
N ILE A 358 10.64 13.90 -27.49
CA ILE A 358 9.23 13.57 -27.24
C ILE A 358 8.33 14.19 -28.31
N GLU A 359 7.43 13.38 -28.88
CA GLU A 359 6.25 13.83 -29.61
C GLU A 359 5.06 13.80 -28.65
N PHE A 360 4.56 14.95 -28.22
CA PHE A 360 3.44 14.99 -27.27
C PHE A 360 2.12 15.17 -28.02
N ILE A 361 1.24 14.16 -27.94
CA ILE A 361 -0.07 14.12 -28.59
C ILE A 361 -1.14 14.15 -27.51
N VAL A 362 -1.95 15.20 -27.52
CA VAL A 362 -2.99 15.41 -26.51
C VAL A 362 -4.39 15.48 -27.12
N CYS A 363 -5.39 15.16 -26.33
CA CYS A 363 -6.78 15.19 -26.76
C CYS A 363 -7.70 15.55 -25.60
N ASP A 364 -8.61 16.50 -25.81
CA ASP A 364 -9.79 16.65 -24.97
C ASP A 364 -10.96 15.87 -25.59
N ASP A 365 -11.49 14.89 -24.87
CA ASP A 365 -12.60 14.03 -25.30
C ASP A 365 -13.97 14.67 -24.94
N GLY A 366 -14.13 15.97 -25.20
CA GLY A 366 -15.39 16.68 -25.01
C GLY A 366 -15.71 17.00 -23.55
N SER A 367 -14.74 17.57 -22.83
CA SER A 367 -14.94 17.99 -21.44
C SER A 367 -15.98 19.11 -21.31
N ASP A 368 -16.70 19.12 -20.19
CA ASP A 368 -17.66 20.18 -19.82
C ASP A 368 -17.15 21.13 -18.72
N ASP A 369 -15.91 20.92 -18.27
CA ASP A 369 -15.20 21.74 -17.29
C ASP A 369 -14.08 22.60 -17.95
N HIS A 370 -13.17 23.19 -17.15
CA HIS A 370 -12.08 24.02 -17.67
C HIS A 370 -10.88 23.23 -18.22
N THR A 371 -10.96 21.90 -18.33
CA THR A 371 -9.88 21.06 -18.91
C THR A 371 -9.36 21.58 -20.26
N PRO A 372 -10.22 21.92 -21.25
CA PRO A 372 -9.75 22.36 -22.56
C PRO A 372 -8.99 23.68 -22.49
N ASP A 373 -9.38 24.58 -21.59
CA ASP A 373 -8.76 25.89 -21.45
C ASP A 373 -7.37 25.78 -20.81
N ILE A 374 -7.23 24.91 -19.80
CA ILE A 374 -5.94 24.61 -19.18
C ILE A 374 -5.00 23.96 -20.20
N MET A 375 -5.49 22.99 -21.00
CA MET A 375 -4.67 22.36 -22.05
C MET A 375 -4.14 23.39 -23.06
N LYS A 376 -4.96 24.36 -23.49
CA LYS A 376 -4.55 25.40 -24.46
C LYS A 376 -3.41 26.30 -23.97
N GLU A 377 -3.22 26.44 -22.66
CA GLU A 377 -2.07 27.17 -22.10
C GLU A 377 -0.72 26.53 -22.47
N TYR A 378 -0.73 25.23 -22.78
CA TYR A 378 0.46 24.43 -23.07
C TYR A 378 0.58 24.04 -24.57
N SER A 379 -0.26 24.56 -25.47
CA SER A 379 -0.27 24.20 -26.90
C SER A 379 1.10 24.26 -27.59
N LYS A 380 1.99 25.16 -27.15
CA LYS A 380 3.37 25.27 -27.68
C LYS A 380 4.24 24.03 -27.45
N TYR A 381 3.86 23.14 -26.52
CA TYR A 381 4.58 21.89 -26.20
C TYR A 381 4.02 20.68 -26.93
N TYR A 382 2.85 20.80 -27.56
CA TYR A 382 2.19 19.69 -28.22
C TYR A 382 2.65 19.59 -29.68
N ALA A 383 2.95 18.37 -30.11
CA ALA A 383 3.12 18.08 -31.52
C ALA A 383 1.75 18.04 -32.22
N LYS A 384 0.72 17.55 -31.53
CA LYS A 384 -0.67 17.47 -32.00
C LYS A 384 -1.62 17.64 -30.83
N GLU A 385 -2.70 18.38 -31.05
CA GLU A 385 -3.79 18.58 -30.08
C GLU A 385 -5.14 18.42 -30.77
N TYR A 386 -6.09 17.79 -30.08
CA TYR A 386 -7.44 17.54 -30.57
C TYR A 386 -8.46 17.96 -29.51
N TYR A 387 -9.57 18.56 -29.94
CA TYR A 387 -10.68 18.96 -29.07
C TYR A 387 -11.97 18.46 -29.66
N PHE A 388 -12.54 17.41 -29.07
CA PHE A 388 -13.79 16.81 -29.50
C PHE A 388 -14.98 17.50 -28.82
N LYS A 389 -16.18 17.29 -29.38
CA LYS A 389 -17.42 17.83 -28.83
C LYS A 389 -18.16 16.84 -27.93
N GLU A 390 -17.84 15.55 -28.08
CA GLU A 390 -18.55 14.45 -27.43
C GLU A 390 -17.52 13.43 -26.94
N ASN A 391 -17.77 12.93 -25.74
CA ASN A 391 -16.96 11.92 -25.09
C ASN A 391 -17.21 10.53 -25.70
N LEU A 392 -16.17 9.93 -26.27
CA LEU A 392 -16.21 8.57 -26.82
C LEU A 392 -15.46 7.54 -25.95
N ARG A 393 -14.81 7.97 -24.87
CA ARG A 393 -14.16 7.14 -23.83
C ARG A 393 -13.03 6.21 -24.31
N ALA A 394 -12.63 6.27 -25.59
CA ALA A 394 -11.68 5.33 -26.20
C ALA A 394 -10.75 6.00 -27.23
N ARG A 395 -10.12 7.12 -26.87
CA ARG A 395 -9.28 7.92 -27.79
C ARG A 395 -7.83 7.47 -27.90
N SER A 396 -7.31 6.72 -26.93
CA SER A 396 -5.88 6.36 -26.89
C SER A 396 -5.40 5.66 -28.16
N GLU A 397 -6.21 4.78 -28.75
CA GLU A 397 -5.83 4.07 -29.98
C GLU A 397 -5.88 4.93 -31.23
N GLU A 398 -6.92 5.76 -31.37
CA GLU A 398 -7.02 6.72 -32.47
C GLU A 398 -5.82 7.67 -32.47
N LEU A 399 -5.45 8.18 -31.29
CA LEU A 399 -4.30 9.05 -31.11
C LEU A 399 -2.97 8.32 -31.34
N SER A 400 -2.87 7.06 -30.92
CA SER A 400 -1.70 6.22 -31.17
C SER A 400 -1.50 5.94 -32.66
N SER A 401 -2.56 5.90 -33.47
CA SER A 401 -2.46 5.68 -34.92
C SER A 401 -1.78 6.84 -35.67
N VAL A 402 -1.78 8.04 -35.09
CA VAL A 402 -1.10 9.21 -35.66
C VAL A 402 0.28 9.45 -35.03
N ALA A 403 0.71 8.62 -34.08
CA ALA A 403 2.03 8.69 -33.46
C ALA A 403 3.15 8.34 -34.46
N THR A 404 4.24 9.09 -34.42
CA THR A 404 5.40 8.91 -35.31
C THR A 404 6.65 8.39 -34.61
N GLY A 405 6.65 8.34 -33.27
CA GLY A 405 7.73 7.84 -32.44
C GLY A 405 8.01 6.36 -32.66
N LYS A 406 9.25 5.94 -32.35
CA LYS A 406 9.62 4.52 -32.26
C LYS A 406 8.85 3.85 -31.12
N TYR A 407 8.65 4.58 -30.03
CA TYR A 407 7.95 4.15 -28.84
C TYR A 407 6.65 4.93 -28.66
N ILE A 408 5.63 4.27 -28.13
CA ILE A 408 4.41 4.88 -27.61
C ILE A 408 4.44 4.78 -26.09
N ALA A 409 4.09 5.89 -25.42
CA ALA A 409 3.86 5.94 -23.99
C ALA A 409 2.44 6.44 -23.71
N LEU A 410 1.70 5.73 -22.85
CA LEU A 410 0.33 6.11 -22.48
C LEU A 410 0.32 6.81 -21.13
N MET A 411 -0.30 7.97 -21.06
CA MET A 411 -0.49 8.74 -19.84
C MET A 411 -1.98 9.02 -19.63
N HIS A 412 -2.46 9.07 -18.38
CA HIS A 412 -3.80 9.57 -18.08
C HIS A 412 -3.73 10.98 -17.49
N SER A 413 -4.80 11.76 -17.66
CA SER A 413 -4.85 13.18 -17.29
C SER A 413 -4.97 13.46 -15.79
N ASP A 414 -5.11 12.44 -14.95
CA ASP A 414 -5.13 12.47 -13.48
C ASP A 414 -3.83 12.00 -12.81
N ASP A 415 -2.92 11.39 -13.59
CA ASP A 415 -1.68 10.80 -13.11
C ASP A 415 -0.48 11.77 -13.22
N VAL A 416 0.64 11.40 -12.61
CA VAL A 416 1.91 12.15 -12.68
C VAL A 416 3.07 11.18 -12.91
N TRP A 417 4.00 11.51 -13.81
CA TRP A 417 5.24 10.75 -13.99
C TRP A 417 6.42 11.35 -13.23
N GLU A 418 7.27 10.47 -12.72
CA GLU A 418 8.57 10.87 -12.20
C GLU A 418 9.47 11.37 -13.33
N LYS A 419 10.33 12.35 -13.00
CA LYS A 419 11.14 13.11 -13.95
C LYS A 419 11.98 12.24 -14.91
N ASP A 420 12.48 11.11 -14.42
CA ASP A 420 13.40 10.25 -15.15
C ASP A 420 12.76 9.00 -15.78
N LYS A 421 11.43 8.88 -15.70
CA LYS A 421 10.68 7.70 -16.15
C LYS A 421 11.02 7.27 -17.58
N LEU A 422 10.86 8.18 -18.55
CA LEU A 422 11.08 7.86 -19.96
C LEU A 422 12.54 7.51 -20.25
N ALA A 423 13.50 8.20 -19.62
CA ALA A 423 14.92 7.92 -19.81
C ALA A 423 15.28 6.49 -19.38
N ILE A 424 14.74 6.05 -18.25
CA ILE A 424 14.95 4.70 -17.70
C ILE A 424 14.29 3.65 -18.59
N GLN A 425 13.02 3.84 -18.97
CA GLN A 425 12.29 2.86 -19.78
C GLN A 425 12.83 2.73 -21.20
N VAL A 426 13.21 3.84 -21.84
CA VAL A 426 13.79 3.81 -23.20
C VAL A 426 15.16 3.14 -23.18
N ASP A 427 16.03 3.44 -22.20
CA ASP A 427 17.33 2.76 -22.07
C ASP A 427 17.17 1.25 -21.87
N TYR A 428 16.14 0.83 -21.13
CA TYR A 428 15.80 -0.58 -20.96
C TYR A 428 15.30 -1.20 -22.28
N LEU A 429 14.37 -0.54 -22.98
CA LEU A 429 13.79 -1.05 -24.22
C LEU A 429 14.80 -1.09 -25.39
N GLU A 430 15.77 -0.17 -25.46
CA GLU A 430 16.84 -0.25 -26.47
C GLU A 430 17.71 -1.52 -26.30
N LYS A 431 17.79 -2.08 -25.08
CA LYS A 431 18.57 -3.28 -24.77
C LYS A 431 17.76 -4.57 -24.92
N HIS A 432 16.47 -4.52 -24.64
CA HIS A 432 15.62 -5.71 -24.50
C HIS A 432 14.51 -5.82 -25.54
N GLY A 433 14.09 -4.72 -26.16
CA GLY A 433 12.89 -4.65 -26.98
C GLY A 433 11.60 -4.83 -26.17
N GLY A 434 10.46 -4.87 -26.83
CA GLY A 434 9.19 -5.28 -26.21
C GLY A 434 8.41 -4.17 -25.53
N ILE A 435 7.78 -4.53 -24.41
CA ILE A 435 6.90 -3.66 -23.62
C ILE A 435 7.53 -3.43 -22.26
N CYS A 436 7.50 -2.18 -21.78
CA CYS A 436 8.05 -1.79 -20.49
C CYS A 436 6.99 -1.08 -19.65
N LEU A 437 6.83 -1.55 -18.41
CA LEU A 437 5.98 -0.97 -17.37
C LEU A 437 6.86 -0.66 -16.15
N THR A 438 6.35 0.14 -15.22
CA THR A 438 7.05 0.47 -13.98
C THR A 438 6.16 0.14 -12.78
N TRP A 439 6.73 0.14 -11.59
CA TRP A 439 5.89 0.28 -10.41
C TRP A 439 5.20 1.64 -10.39
N ALA A 440 4.14 1.71 -9.60
CA ALA A 440 3.40 2.93 -9.39
C ALA A 440 2.96 3.05 -7.93
N ASN A 441 2.82 4.30 -7.50
CA ASN A 441 2.17 4.65 -6.24
C ASN A 441 0.75 5.09 -6.52
N TYR A 442 -0.20 4.67 -5.69
CA TYR A 442 -1.46 5.41 -5.63
C TYR A 442 -1.22 6.71 -4.89
N VAL A 443 -1.86 7.79 -5.34
CA VAL A 443 -1.84 9.08 -4.65
C VAL A 443 -3.25 9.63 -4.54
N ASP A 444 -3.55 10.29 -3.43
CA ASP A 444 -4.82 11.00 -3.27
C ASP A 444 -4.79 12.38 -3.96
N ASP A 445 -5.84 13.17 -3.73
CA ASP A 445 -5.96 14.54 -4.27
C ASP A 445 -4.87 15.49 -3.73
N ASP A 446 -4.31 15.20 -2.55
CA ASP A 446 -3.25 15.99 -1.90
C ASP A 446 -1.83 15.48 -2.26
N GLU A 447 -1.73 14.51 -3.18
CA GLU A 447 -0.50 13.84 -3.62
C GLU A 447 0.19 12.97 -2.56
N GLU A 448 -0.50 12.66 -1.47
CA GLU A 448 0.00 11.76 -0.45
C GLU A 448 -0.05 10.31 -0.97
N VAL A 449 1.04 9.57 -0.75
CA VAL A 449 1.15 8.19 -1.22
C VAL A 449 0.21 7.28 -0.42
N ILE A 450 -0.64 6.57 -1.13
CA ILE A 450 -1.49 5.52 -0.59
C ILE A 450 -0.76 4.18 -0.73
N GLU A 451 -0.39 3.60 0.41
CA GLU A 451 0.30 2.31 0.45
C GLU A 451 -0.53 1.21 -0.22
N ASN A 452 0.08 0.53 -1.19
CA ASN A 452 -0.53 -0.61 -1.85
C ASN A 452 0.54 -1.61 -2.29
N ALA A 453 0.16 -2.86 -2.46
CA ALA A 453 1.05 -3.92 -2.96
C ALA A 453 0.68 -4.37 -4.38
N VAL A 454 -0.20 -3.65 -5.08
CA VAL A 454 -0.76 -4.06 -6.38
C VAL A 454 0.33 -4.01 -7.44
N PHE A 455 1.02 -2.88 -7.57
CA PHE A 455 2.03 -2.67 -8.61
C PHE A 455 3.42 -3.18 -8.24
N TYR A 456 3.67 -3.44 -6.96
CA TYR A 456 4.94 -3.88 -6.40
C TYR A 456 5.19 -5.37 -6.66
N LYS A 457 5.58 -5.68 -7.90
CA LYS A 457 5.89 -7.05 -8.36
C LYS A 457 7.29 -7.12 -8.96
N LYS A 458 7.96 -8.28 -8.82
CA LYS A 458 9.19 -8.56 -9.58
C LYS A 458 8.92 -8.67 -11.07
N ASN A 459 9.95 -8.46 -11.89
CA ASN A 459 9.90 -8.81 -13.30
C ASN A 459 9.86 -10.34 -13.49
N ARG A 460 9.34 -10.81 -14.63
CA ARG A 460 9.17 -12.25 -14.95
C ARG A 460 9.33 -12.48 -16.44
N SER A 461 9.62 -13.73 -16.82
CA SER A 461 9.47 -14.20 -18.20
C SER A 461 7.99 -14.27 -18.60
N ARG A 462 7.71 -14.39 -19.90
CA ARG A 462 6.33 -14.48 -20.42
C ARG A 462 5.51 -15.60 -19.79
N ILE A 463 6.09 -16.80 -19.67
CA ILE A 463 5.43 -17.97 -19.08
C ILE A 463 5.09 -17.72 -17.62
N GLU A 464 6.05 -17.19 -16.86
CA GLU A 464 5.86 -16.86 -15.47
C GLU A 464 4.82 -15.75 -15.29
N TRP A 465 4.75 -14.77 -16.19
CA TRP A 465 3.71 -13.75 -16.19
C TRP A 465 2.32 -14.33 -16.46
N LEU A 466 2.13 -15.13 -17.51
CA LEU A 466 0.84 -15.78 -17.80
C LEU A 466 0.35 -16.59 -16.60
N LYS A 467 1.25 -17.37 -16.00
CA LYS A 467 0.93 -18.16 -14.81
C LYS A 467 0.63 -17.28 -13.61
N PHE A 468 1.40 -16.22 -13.39
CA PHE A 468 1.16 -15.29 -12.29
C PHE A 468 -0.20 -14.60 -12.43
N LEU A 469 -0.52 -14.04 -13.59
CA LEU A 469 -1.78 -13.34 -13.85
C LEU A 469 -2.98 -14.29 -13.78
N TRP A 470 -2.81 -15.56 -14.18
CA TRP A 470 -3.86 -16.57 -14.01
C TRP A 470 -4.29 -16.70 -12.55
N PHE A 471 -3.36 -16.70 -11.60
CA PHE A 471 -3.67 -16.86 -10.18
C PHE A 471 -3.92 -15.55 -9.43
N ASN A 472 -3.34 -14.43 -9.88
CA ASN A 472 -3.29 -13.19 -9.11
C ASN A 472 -4.07 -12.02 -9.74
N GLY A 473 -4.49 -12.13 -11.00
CA GLY A 473 -5.18 -11.05 -11.70
C GLY A 473 -4.27 -9.91 -12.14
N ASN A 474 -4.87 -8.76 -12.47
CA ASN A 474 -4.16 -7.59 -12.99
C ASN A 474 -3.25 -6.95 -11.91
N CYS A 475 -2.04 -6.57 -12.30
CA CYS A 475 -1.06 -5.93 -11.43
C CYS A 475 -0.19 -4.89 -12.15
N PHE A 476 -0.56 -4.54 -13.39
CA PHE A 476 0.19 -3.59 -14.20
C PHE A 476 -0.49 -2.23 -14.18
N CYS A 477 0.32 -1.18 -14.05
CA CYS A 477 -0.15 0.19 -14.09
C CYS A 477 -0.17 0.66 -15.56
N ASN A 478 -1.35 0.70 -16.19
CA ASN A 478 -1.52 1.16 -17.57
C ASN A 478 -0.85 2.52 -17.89
N PRO A 479 -0.97 3.57 -17.06
CA PRO A 479 -0.31 4.86 -17.32
C PRO A 479 1.22 4.81 -17.16
N SER A 480 1.80 3.66 -16.77
CA SER A 480 3.26 3.48 -16.77
C SER A 480 3.80 2.94 -18.11
N LEU A 481 2.92 2.54 -19.03
CA LEU A 481 3.29 1.84 -20.27
C LEU A 481 4.22 2.68 -21.16
N VAL A 482 5.29 2.03 -21.62
CA VAL A 482 6.08 2.40 -22.80
C VAL A 482 6.31 1.15 -23.64
N MET A 483 6.01 1.18 -24.93
CA MET A 483 6.23 0.03 -25.81
C MET A 483 6.57 0.44 -27.23
N GLU A 484 7.11 -0.48 -28.01
CA GLU A 484 7.35 -0.27 -29.44
C GLU A 484 6.03 0.04 -30.17
N ARG A 485 6.04 1.08 -31.01
CA ARG A 485 4.85 1.56 -31.71
C ARG A 485 4.18 0.45 -32.51
N GLU A 486 4.96 -0.35 -33.24
CA GLU A 486 4.43 -1.40 -34.11
C GLU A 486 3.61 -2.44 -33.32
N MET A 487 4.04 -2.79 -32.11
CA MET A 487 3.29 -3.69 -31.22
C MET A 487 1.97 -3.07 -30.76
N PHE A 488 1.91 -1.75 -30.57
CA PHE A 488 0.69 -1.06 -30.11
C PHE A 488 -0.37 -1.00 -31.22
N LEU A 489 0.07 -0.86 -32.48
CA LEU A 489 -0.80 -0.76 -33.64
C LEU A 489 -1.41 -2.11 -34.05
N GLU A 490 -0.97 -3.21 -33.44
CA GLU A 490 -1.57 -4.52 -33.68
C GLU A 490 -3.00 -4.59 -33.15
N LYS A 491 -3.93 -4.94 -34.05
CA LYS A 491 -5.34 -5.08 -33.68
C LYS A 491 -5.55 -6.28 -32.76
N GLN A 492 -6.14 -6.01 -31.62
CA GLN A 492 -6.63 -7.04 -30.73
C GLN A 492 -7.97 -7.58 -31.22
N LYS A 493 -8.12 -8.91 -31.21
CA LYS A 493 -9.36 -9.55 -31.69
C LYS A 493 -10.56 -9.24 -30.78
N HIS A 494 -10.33 -9.09 -29.48
CA HIS A 494 -11.41 -9.07 -28.49
C HIS A 494 -11.33 -7.93 -27.45
N GLY A 495 -10.22 -7.18 -27.36
CA GLY A 495 -9.97 -6.21 -26.29
C GLY A 495 -11.00 -5.08 -26.15
N TYR A 496 -11.67 -4.70 -27.24
CA TYR A 496 -12.71 -3.66 -27.26
C TYR A 496 -14.01 -4.05 -26.52
N GLN A 497 -14.14 -5.30 -26.09
CA GLN A 497 -15.39 -5.82 -25.50
C GLN A 497 -15.43 -5.68 -23.97
N CYS A 498 -14.29 -5.45 -23.32
CA CYS A 498 -14.20 -5.23 -21.88
C CYS A 498 -14.30 -3.75 -21.56
N LYS A 499 -15.18 -3.37 -20.63
CA LYS A 499 -15.30 -1.98 -20.18
C LYS A 499 -14.46 -1.72 -18.92
N GLN A 500 -14.39 -2.69 -18.02
CA GLN A 500 -13.74 -2.51 -16.72
C GLN A 500 -12.27 -2.91 -16.71
N VAL A 501 -11.92 -3.97 -17.45
CA VAL A 501 -10.55 -4.49 -17.52
C VAL A 501 -9.98 -4.58 -18.95
N PRO A 502 -10.16 -3.55 -19.81
CA PRO A 502 -9.62 -3.58 -21.17
C PRO A 502 -8.09 -3.66 -21.19
N ASP A 503 -7.42 -3.06 -20.20
CA ASP A 503 -5.97 -3.12 -20.03
C ASP A 503 -5.51 -4.53 -19.66
N PHE A 504 -6.23 -5.23 -18.76
CA PHE A 504 -5.88 -6.59 -18.37
C PHE A 504 -5.97 -7.57 -19.53
N PHE A 505 -7.02 -7.46 -20.35
CA PHE A 505 -7.09 -8.21 -21.60
C PHE A 505 -5.85 -7.96 -22.45
N LYS A 506 -5.49 -6.68 -22.60
CA LYS A 506 -4.36 -6.24 -23.42
C LYS A 506 -3.04 -6.79 -22.90
N TRP A 507 -2.83 -6.82 -21.58
CA TRP A 507 -1.63 -7.42 -20.98
C TRP A 507 -1.52 -8.90 -21.30
N ILE A 508 -2.59 -9.67 -21.12
CA ILE A 508 -2.53 -11.11 -21.35
C ILE A 508 -2.33 -11.42 -22.85
N ASP A 509 -3.04 -10.74 -23.74
CA ASP A 509 -2.86 -10.88 -25.19
C ASP A 509 -1.43 -10.50 -25.63
N PHE A 510 -0.87 -9.43 -25.07
CA PHE A 510 0.50 -9.04 -25.35
C PHE A 510 1.52 -10.03 -24.82
N ILE A 511 1.37 -10.58 -23.61
CA ILE A 511 2.29 -11.60 -23.08
C ILE A 511 2.23 -12.88 -23.95
N CYS A 512 1.14 -13.13 -24.66
CA CYS A 512 1.05 -14.22 -25.63
C CYS A 512 1.92 -14.00 -26.89
N LYS A 513 2.44 -12.78 -27.12
CA LYS A 513 3.19 -12.42 -28.34
C LYS A 513 4.57 -11.82 -28.05
N TYR A 514 4.67 -11.00 -27.00
CA TYR A 514 5.81 -10.13 -26.70
C TYR A 514 6.30 -10.29 -25.27
N ASP A 515 7.56 -9.94 -25.05
CA ASP A 515 8.09 -9.78 -23.71
C ASP A 515 7.54 -8.51 -23.07
N ILE A 516 7.03 -8.66 -21.84
CA ILE A 516 6.66 -7.56 -20.96
C ILE A 516 7.68 -7.49 -19.83
N HIS A 517 8.29 -6.33 -19.69
CA HIS A 517 9.27 -6.03 -18.67
C HIS A 517 8.68 -5.08 -17.63
N LEU A 518 8.87 -5.42 -16.35
CA LEU A 518 8.50 -4.57 -15.24
C LEU A 518 9.75 -4.00 -14.58
N ILE A 519 9.96 -2.70 -14.71
CA ILE A 519 10.99 -1.97 -13.96
C ILE A 519 10.48 -1.75 -12.54
N THR A 520 11.25 -2.22 -11.56
CA THR A 520 10.87 -2.23 -10.16
C THR A 520 11.15 -0.89 -9.47
N LEU A 521 10.70 0.20 -10.09
CA LEU A 521 10.84 1.57 -9.61
C LEU A 521 9.50 2.28 -9.70
N PRO A 522 9.06 2.99 -8.64
CA PRO A 522 7.80 3.70 -8.62
C PRO A 522 7.90 4.99 -9.45
N LEU A 523 7.87 4.88 -10.78
CA LEU A 523 8.09 5.99 -11.70
C LEU A 523 6.78 6.66 -12.15
N THR A 524 5.64 6.19 -11.66
CA THR A 524 4.31 6.74 -11.91
C THR A 524 3.55 6.92 -10.60
N LYS A 525 2.93 8.08 -10.41
CA LYS A 525 1.94 8.35 -9.37
C LYS A 525 0.56 8.31 -10.01
N MET A 526 -0.25 7.35 -9.60
CA MET A 526 -1.57 7.06 -10.13
C MET A 526 -2.64 7.68 -9.23
N GLY A 527 -3.43 8.60 -9.77
CA GLY A 527 -4.45 9.32 -9.01
C GLY A 527 -5.59 8.41 -8.57
N VAL A 528 -6.00 8.51 -7.30
CA VAL A 528 -7.22 7.86 -6.79
C VAL A 528 -8.13 8.88 -6.15
N HIS A 529 -9.36 8.93 -6.67
CA HIS A 529 -10.35 9.93 -6.31
C HIS A 529 -11.55 9.23 -5.65
N TYR A 530 -11.59 9.19 -4.31
CA TYR A 530 -12.56 8.39 -3.55
C TYR A 530 -13.94 9.03 -3.34
N TYR A 531 -14.12 10.32 -3.65
CA TYR A 531 -15.35 11.05 -3.33
C TYR A 531 -15.75 12.07 -4.41
N GLY A 532 -17.01 12.02 -4.89
CA GLY A 532 -17.63 13.09 -5.69
C GLY A 532 -18.04 12.70 -7.12
N LYS A 533 -18.27 13.72 -7.97
CA LYS A 533 -18.64 13.56 -9.39
C LYS A 533 -17.45 13.16 -10.31
N ASN A 534 -16.25 13.03 -9.75
CA ASN A 534 -14.99 12.78 -10.47
C ASN A 534 -14.44 11.38 -10.13
N LEU A 535 -15.31 10.41 -9.85
CA LEU A 535 -14.90 9.00 -9.70
C LEU A 535 -14.31 8.53 -11.03
N ASN A 536 -13.07 8.02 -11.01
CA ASN A 536 -12.51 7.36 -12.18
C ASN A 536 -13.29 6.06 -12.47
N ASP A 537 -13.23 5.57 -13.71
CA ASP A 537 -13.95 4.34 -14.11
C ASP A 537 -13.50 3.09 -13.31
N SER A 538 -12.39 3.20 -12.57
CA SER A 538 -11.84 2.16 -11.68
C SER A 538 -12.28 2.29 -10.22
N ALA A 539 -13.20 3.21 -9.89
CA ALA A 539 -13.69 3.39 -8.54
C ALA A 539 -14.24 2.07 -7.97
N PRO A 540 -13.97 1.73 -6.70
CA PRO A 540 -14.29 0.43 -6.11
C PRO A 540 -15.78 0.31 -5.73
N THR A 541 -16.68 0.57 -6.69
CA THR A 541 -18.12 0.38 -6.53
C THR A 541 -18.49 -1.08 -6.70
N GLU A 542 -19.59 -1.52 -6.07
CA GLU A 542 -20.10 -2.89 -6.19
C GLU A 542 -20.35 -3.30 -7.65
N GLU A 543 -20.85 -2.38 -8.47
CA GLU A 543 -21.07 -2.59 -9.89
C GLU A 543 -19.75 -2.84 -10.64
N ASN A 544 -18.73 -2.01 -10.38
CA ASN A 544 -17.42 -2.13 -11.03
C ASN A 544 -16.70 -3.42 -10.59
N TRP A 545 -16.79 -3.79 -9.32
CA TRP A 545 -16.25 -5.07 -8.83
C TRP A 545 -16.91 -6.27 -9.50
N THR A 546 -18.24 -6.25 -9.60
CA THR A 546 -19.02 -7.29 -10.29
C THR A 546 -18.64 -7.39 -11.76
N ARG A 547 -18.51 -6.25 -12.43
CA ARG A 547 -18.10 -6.17 -13.84
C ARG A 547 -16.68 -6.69 -14.05
N THR A 548 -15.73 -6.27 -13.21
CA THR A 548 -14.34 -6.77 -13.19
C THR A 548 -14.31 -8.29 -13.08
N TYR A 549 -15.10 -8.83 -12.14
CA TYR A 549 -15.16 -10.26 -11.87
C TYR A 549 -15.67 -11.06 -13.08
N LEU A 550 -16.75 -10.60 -13.72
CA LEU A 550 -17.30 -11.27 -14.91
C LEU A 550 -16.39 -11.13 -16.12
N GLU A 551 -15.81 -9.94 -16.33
CA GLU A 551 -14.90 -9.69 -17.44
C GLU A 551 -13.62 -10.53 -17.32
N ASP A 552 -13.06 -10.79 -16.13
CA ASP A 552 -11.91 -11.70 -15.95
C ASP A 552 -12.19 -13.10 -16.56
N GLY A 553 -13.39 -13.63 -16.36
CA GLY A 553 -13.80 -14.90 -16.98
C GLY A 553 -13.77 -14.86 -18.52
N ILE A 554 -14.31 -13.78 -19.09
CA ILE A 554 -14.37 -13.56 -20.54
C ILE A 554 -12.96 -13.41 -21.12
N VAL A 555 -12.12 -12.60 -20.48
CA VAL A 555 -10.73 -12.36 -20.88
C VAL A 555 -9.98 -13.68 -20.97
N TRP A 556 -10.01 -14.49 -19.92
CA TRP A 556 -9.28 -15.75 -19.91
C TRP A 556 -9.83 -16.77 -20.90
N MET A 557 -11.15 -16.83 -21.09
CA MET A 557 -11.74 -17.70 -22.10
C MET A 557 -11.25 -17.33 -23.50
N GLN A 558 -11.30 -16.05 -23.86
CA GLN A 558 -10.88 -15.57 -25.17
C GLN A 558 -9.38 -15.75 -25.40
N VAL A 559 -8.55 -15.40 -24.42
CA VAL A 559 -7.10 -15.60 -24.50
C VAL A 559 -6.79 -17.07 -24.67
N LEU A 560 -7.37 -17.97 -23.86
CA LEU A 560 -7.10 -19.40 -23.98
C LEU A 560 -7.53 -19.94 -25.35
N GLU A 561 -8.66 -19.48 -25.89
CA GLU A 561 -9.15 -19.83 -27.23
C GLU A 561 -8.15 -19.41 -28.32
N ASP A 562 -7.55 -18.22 -28.22
CA ASP A 562 -6.60 -17.67 -29.19
C ASP A 562 -5.13 -18.06 -28.97
N MET A 563 -4.78 -18.55 -27.77
CA MET A 563 -3.40 -18.85 -27.39
C MET A 563 -2.83 -19.97 -28.25
N ASP A 564 -1.60 -19.79 -28.72
CA ASP A 564 -0.84 -20.83 -29.43
C ASP A 564 -0.72 -22.11 -28.58
N ASP A 565 -0.88 -23.27 -29.23
CA ASP A 565 -0.91 -24.57 -28.56
C ASP A 565 0.43 -24.89 -27.85
N GLU A 566 1.58 -24.50 -28.42
CA GLU A 566 2.90 -24.74 -27.81
C GLU A 566 3.08 -23.89 -26.56
N LEU A 567 2.73 -22.60 -26.63
CA LEU A 567 2.76 -21.70 -25.48
C LEU A 567 1.81 -22.15 -24.37
N PHE A 568 0.59 -22.56 -24.74
CA PHE A 568 -0.41 -23.07 -23.80
C PHE A 568 0.10 -24.29 -23.04
N VAL A 569 0.63 -25.27 -23.77
CA VAL A 569 1.24 -26.48 -23.20
C VAL A 569 2.42 -26.14 -22.31
N GLN A 570 3.34 -25.29 -22.77
CA GLN A 570 4.52 -24.91 -22.00
C GLN A 570 4.16 -24.21 -20.68
N THR A 571 3.11 -23.39 -20.71
CA THR A 571 2.70 -22.56 -19.57
C THR A 571 1.88 -23.32 -18.54
N PHE A 572 0.95 -24.17 -19.00
CA PHE A 572 -0.13 -24.69 -18.15
C PHE A 572 -0.22 -26.22 -18.09
N ARG A 573 0.74 -26.97 -18.65
CA ARG A 573 0.73 -28.45 -18.56
C ARG A 573 0.59 -28.96 -17.13
N ASP A 574 1.14 -28.27 -16.13
CA ASP A 574 0.98 -28.65 -14.72
C ASP A 574 -0.44 -28.46 -14.17
N LEU A 575 -1.33 -27.77 -14.90
CA LEU A 575 -2.75 -27.62 -14.58
C LEU A 575 -3.66 -28.56 -15.38
N PHE A 576 -3.14 -29.23 -16.41
CA PHE A 576 -3.94 -30.15 -17.24
C PHE A 576 -4.51 -31.31 -16.44
N VAL A 577 -5.73 -31.74 -16.79
CA VAL A 577 -6.34 -32.98 -16.29
C VAL A 577 -5.55 -34.18 -16.81
N ARG A 578 -5.15 -34.16 -18.10
CA ARG A 578 -4.26 -35.17 -18.71
C ARG A 578 -2.93 -34.55 -19.12
N LYS A 579 -1.85 -34.89 -18.39
CA LYS A 579 -0.50 -34.35 -18.64
C LYS A 579 0.09 -34.74 -19.99
N ASP A 580 -0.41 -35.82 -20.59
CA ASP A 580 -0.02 -36.36 -21.89
C ASP A 580 -0.84 -35.79 -23.06
N ALA A 581 -1.79 -34.88 -22.81
CA ALA A 581 -2.60 -34.23 -23.85
C ALA A 581 -1.72 -33.43 -24.82
N ASN A 582 -1.84 -33.71 -26.12
CA ASN A 582 -1.06 -33.05 -27.18
C ASN A 582 -1.79 -32.90 -28.52
N THR A 583 -2.94 -33.54 -28.74
CA THR A 583 -3.71 -33.29 -29.98
C THR A 583 -4.57 -32.04 -29.85
N ARG A 584 -4.98 -31.45 -30.98
CA ARG A 584 -5.88 -30.29 -31.00
C ARG A 584 -7.12 -30.49 -30.14
N GLU A 585 -7.81 -31.63 -30.28
CA GLU A 585 -9.03 -31.94 -29.54
C GLU A 585 -8.76 -32.12 -28.04
N GLU A 586 -7.64 -32.75 -27.68
CA GLU A 586 -7.22 -32.88 -26.27
C GLU A 586 -6.92 -31.49 -25.67
N LEU A 587 -6.20 -30.63 -26.39
CA LEU A 587 -5.88 -29.27 -25.91
C LEU A 587 -7.11 -28.39 -25.80
N LEU A 588 -8.10 -28.52 -26.70
CA LEU A 588 -9.41 -27.86 -26.53
C LEU A 588 -10.09 -28.31 -25.23
N CYS A 589 -10.03 -29.61 -24.92
CA CYS A 589 -10.59 -30.15 -23.66
C CYS A 589 -9.81 -29.63 -22.44
N GLU A 590 -8.49 -29.52 -22.50
CA GLU A 590 -7.68 -28.99 -21.40
C GLU A 590 -7.99 -27.51 -21.12
N ARG A 591 -8.14 -26.68 -22.17
CA ARG A 591 -8.61 -25.28 -22.04
C ARG A 591 -9.97 -25.21 -21.32
N TYR A 592 -10.92 -26.08 -21.71
CA TYR A 592 -12.21 -26.19 -21.05
C TYR A 592 -12.07 -26.55 -19.57
N PHE A 593 -11.31 -27.59 -19.24
CA PHE A 593 -11.16 -28.03 -17.85
C PHE A 593 -10.39 -27.02 -16.99
N MET A 594 -9.43 -26.28 -17.55
CA MET A 594 -8.77 -25.19 -16.83
C MET A 594 -9.75 -24.10 -16.40
N LEU A 595 -10.69 -23.72 -17.26
CA LEU A 595 -11.75 -22.77 -16.91
C LEU A 595 -12.74 -23.39 -15.89
N LEU A 596 -13.17 -24.64 -16.13
CA LEU A 596 -14.19 -25.32 -15.31
C LEU A 596 -13.73 -25.62 -13.88
N ASN A 597 -12.44 -25.95 -13.72
CA ASN A 597 -11.85 -26.32 -12.43
C ASN A 597 -11.21 -25.13 -11.69
N ASN A 598 -11.25 -23.93 -12.27
CA ASN A 598 -10.77 -22.72 -11.61
C ASN A 598 -11.61 -22.41 -10.35
N GLU A 599 -11.04 -21.79 -9.32
CA GLU A 599 -11.80 -21.44 -8.11
C GLU A 599 -12.81 -20.31 -8.36
N LEU A 600 -12.50 -19.38 -9.27
CA LEU A 600 -13.35 -18.25 -9.63
C LEU A 600 -14.56 -18.70 -10.45
N LEU A 601 -15.77 -18.46 -9.92
CA LEU A 601 -17.04 -18.76 -10.55
C LEU A 601 -17.18 -18.10 -11.94
N ALA A 602 -16.68 -16.88 -12.15
CA ALA A 602 -16.71 -16.23 -13.48
C ALA A 602 -16.00 -17.04 -14.57
N ARG A 603 -14.86 -17.67 -14.23
CA ARG A 603 -14.14 -18.55 -15.17
C ARG A 603 -14.88 -19.87 -15.39
N LYS A 604 -15.52 -20.43 -14.35
CA LYS A 604 -16.40 -21.61 -14.50
C LYS A 604 -17.57 -21.33 -15.43
N ILE A 605 -18.22 -20.18 -15.28
CA ILE A 605 -19.30 -19.72 -16.18
C ILE A 605 -18.77 -19.63 -17.61
N SER A 606 -17.58 -19.07 -17.79
CA SER A 606 -16.92 -18.97 -19.10
C SER A 606 -16.58 -20.33 -19.70
N ALA A 607 -16.29 -21.35 -18.88
CA ALA A 607 -16.15 -22.73 -19.34
C ALA A 607 -17.44 -23.26 -20.00
N ILE A 608 -18.62 -22.92 -19.47
CA ILE A 608 -19.91 -23.31 -20.05
C ILE A 608 -20.08 -22.68 -21.44
N TYR A 609 -19.78 -21.38 -21.57
CA TYR A 609 -19.79 -20.71 -22.88
C TYR A 609 -18.78 -21.33 -23.85
N TYR A 610 -17.59 -21.67 -23.38
CA TYR A 610 -16.56 -22.35 -24.17
C TYR A 610 -17.05 -23.71 -24.67
N MET A 611 -17.72 -24.50 -23.82
CA MET A 611 -18.36 -25.76 -24.23
C MET A 611 -19.43 -25.55 -25.31
N HIS A 612 -20.25 -24.49 -25.21
CA HIS A 612 -21.23 -24.21 -26.27
C HIS A 612 -20.59 -23.89 -27.63
N ARG A 613 -19.40 -23.29 -27.64
CA ARG A 613 -18.65 -22.96 -28.87
C ARG A 613 -17.95 -24.15 -29.47
N HIS A 614 -17.20 -24.90 -28.66
CA HIS A 614 -16.28 -25.95 -29.14
C HIS A 614 -16.76 -27.38 -28.85
N GLY A 615 -17.91 -27.54 -28.20
CA GLY A 615 -18.38 -28.83 -27.71
C GLY A 615 -18.48 -29.89 -28.80
N ASN A 616 -18.86 -29.52 -30.03
CA ASN A 616 -18.91 -30.46 -31.16
C ASN A 616 -17.53 -31.04 -31.52
N ASP A 617 -16.48 -30.22 -31.45
CA ASP A 617 -15.11 -30.62 -31.74
C ASP A 617 -14.52 -31.45 -30.59
N MET A 618 -14.93 -31.17 -29.35
CA MET A 618 -14.42 -31.83 -28.14
C MET A 618 -15.17 -33.12 -27.79
N ASN A 619 -16.45 -33.27 -28.14
CA ASN A 619 -17.37 -34.27 -27.58
C ASN A 619 -16.82 -35.70 -27.62
N LYS A 620 -16.27 -36.11 -28.77
CA LYS A 620 -15.68 -37.45 -28.91
C LYS A 620 -14.50 -37.64 -27.96
N CYS A 621 -13.60 -36.66 -27.91
CA CYS A 621 -12.41 -36.70 -27.05
C CYS A 621 -12.79 -36.67 -25.56
N LEU A 622 -13.73 -35.82 -25.16
CA LEU A 622 -14.27 -35.76 -23.79
C LEU A 622 -14.77 -37.13 -23.32
N ILE A 623 -15.55 -37.82 -24.13
CA ILE A 623 -16.10 -39.15 -23.77
C ILE A 623 -15.00 -40.21 -23.75
N GLU A 624 -14.23 -40.34 -24.84
CA GLU A 624 -13.30 -41.46 -25.04
C GLU A 624 -12.04 -41.35 -24.18
N LYS A 625 -11.60 -40.13 -23.88
CA LYS A 625 -10.31 -39.88 -23.22
C LYS A 625 -10.44 -39.32 -21.81
N TYR A 626 -11.47 -38.53 -21.54
CA TYR A 626 -11.68 -37.91 -20.24
C TYR A 626 -12.81 -38.57 -19.44
N GLY A 627 -13.60 -39.46 -20.06
CA GLY A 627 -14.78 -40.05 -19.42
C GLY A 627 -15.85 -39.02 -19.08
N TYR A 628 -15.80 -37.83 -19.68
CA TYR A 628 -16.69 -36.72 -19.38
C TYR A 628 -17.92 -36.77 -20.29
N THR A 629 -19.08 -37.02 -19.70
CA THR A 629 -20.32 -37.27 -20.43
C THR A 629 -21.25 -36.06 -20.46
N ARG A 630 -22.30 -36.15 -21.27
CA ARG A 630 -23.37 -35.13 -21.28
C ARG A 630 -24.09 -34.99 -19.93
N ILE A 631 -24.11 -36.05 -19.11
CA ILE A 631 -24.68 -36.00 -17.74
C ILE A 631 -23.77 -35.15 -16.83
N ASP A 632 -22.45 -35.32 -16.96
CA ASP A 632 -21.50 -34.51 -16.20
C ASP A 632 -21.60 -33.04 -16.59
N PHE A 633 -21.70 -32.74 -17.89
CA PHE A 633 -21.94 -31.37 -18.35
C PHE A 633 -23.25 -30.77 -17.81
N ALA A 634 -24.36 -31.51 -17.87
CA ALA A 634 -25.63 -31.02 -17.35
C ALA A 634 -25.58 -30.75 -15.83
N ARG A 635 -24.85 -31.58 -15.07
CA ARG A 635 -24.60 -31.35 -13.64
C ARG A 635 -23.77 -30.08 -13.43
N ASP A 636 -22.66 -29.94 -14.16
CA ASP A 636 -21.80 -28.75 -14.08
C ASP A 636 -22.55 -27.47 -14.47
N GLU A 637 -23.38 -27.51 -15.50
CA GLU A 637 -24.24 -26.40 -15.89
C GLU A 637 -25.22 -26.04 -14.76
N LEU A 638 -25.84 -27.00 -14.10
CA LEU A 638 -26.72 -26.71 -12.96
C LEU A 638 -25.96 -26.17 -11.73
N GLU A 639 -24.76 -26.67 -11.49
CA GLU A 639 -23.98 -26.36 -10.27
C GLU A 639 -23.05 -25.15 -10.40
N LYS A 640 -22.72 -24.72 -11.63
CA LYS A 640 -21.65 -23.75 -11.93
C LYS A 640 -22.05 -22.68 -12.98
N SER A 641 -23.29 -22.66 -13.47
CA SER A 641 -23.76 -21.65 -14.44
C SER A 641 -24.21 -20.33 -13.81
N TYR A 642 -24.60 -19.41 -14.70
CA TYR A 642 -25.17 -18.10 -14.41
C TYR A 642 -26.37 -18.14 -13.43
N ALA A 643 -27.17 -19.21 -13.45
CA ALA A 643 -28.32 -19.35 -12.56
C ALA A 643 -27.93 -19.41 -11.07
N LYS A 644 -26.72 -19.90 -10.76
CA LYS A 644 -26.19 -19.94 -9.39
C LYS A 644 -25.59 -18.60 -8.98
N PHE A 645 -24.93 -17.91 -9.91
CA PHE A 645 -24.45 -16.55 -9.70
C PHE A 645 -25.59 -15.61 -9.28
N LEU A 646 -26.74 -15.68 -9.95
CA LEU A 646 -27.93 -14.88 -9.62
C LEU A 646 -28.63 -15.27 -8.32
N LYS A 647 -28.36 -16.45 -7.75
CA LYS A 647 -29.01 -16.95 -6.53
C LYS A 647 -28.19 -16.71 -5.25
N ASN A 648 -26.92 -16.36 -5.38
CA ASN A 648 -26.08 -16.05 -4.22
C ASN A 648 -26.32 -14.60 -3.77
N GLU A 649 -27.26 -14.40 -2.84
CA GLU A 649 -27.32 -13.18 -2.03
C GLU A 649 -26.07 -13.03 -1.12
N ASP A 650 -25.33 -14.13 -0.87
CA ASP A 650 -24.17 -14.19 0.02
C ASP A 650 -22.82 -13.81 -0.63
N PHE A 651 -22.76 -13.56 -1.95
CA PHE A 651 -21.50 -13.15 -2.60
C PHE A 651 -21.01 -11.76 -2.11
N PHE A 652 -21.90 -11.00 -1.47
CA PHE A 652 -21.67 -9.62 -1.03
C PHE A 652 -21.06 -9.48 0.38
N ILE A 653 -20.85 -10.58 1.11
CA ILE A 653 -20.45 -10.52 2.55
C ILE A 653 -18.96 -10.88 2.78
N GLU A 654 -18.32 -11.70 1.93
CA GLU A 654 -16.97 -12.22 2.22
C GLU A 654 -15.77 -11.34 1.79
N LYS A 655 -15.99 -10.14 1.23
CA LYS A 655 -14.91 -9.19 0.93
C LYS A 655 -15.23 -7.75 1.39
N LYS A 656 -15.61 -7.62 2.66
CA LYS A 656 -15.55 -6.35 3.39
C LYS A 656 -14.30 -6.27 4.25
#